data_AF-A0A0Z8EIJ8-F1
#
_entry.id   AF-A0A0Z8EIJ8-F1
#
_cell.length_a   1.000
_cell.length_b   1.000
_cell.length_c   1.000
_cell.angle_alpha   90.00
_cell.angle_beta   90.00
_cell.angle_gamma   90.00
#
_symmetry.space_group_name_H-M   'P 1'
#
loop_
_entity.id
_entity.type
_entity.pdbx_description
1 polymer ?
#
loop_
_entity_poly.entity_id
_entity_poly.type
_entity_poly.pdbx_seq_one_letter_code
_entity_poly.pdbx_strand_id
1 'polypeptide(L)'
;MNQKMKTVNGHGFFRKSKAYGLVCGIALFGAMVTTSVSADEIVTETSPAVEVINPNPATNLETVQEAPSAESLATQTEAGQKTGELTSPVTSTELDKAVTDAKDAGVTVTEDSKPVVYDNLDQAQADLAKQAEAVKEATVKQEDNTEAIKKAEDHNAEMDRKNKEEAERIARENAEIDARNKAAQEKADKINSERKTQVIENEKARQEAIAYNKAEVERVEREYKEALAEWEKTKATTGINDPEYIKAKAEYDKAKAEYDIKFANYLKEKANYEAELAEMQAKTKEEGSLSEVVAQSLIYKSEPNVTIGTIEGVSKFVNPEKRKEVSDANRNLVHTVSSYSEGDYVSTVDYSNGTTFLLNVGQTATVTYVGDFSASANGEKITKVVARYTAVASEKGASIVTVSKDPTETVIFGSDATQGFVGVGDELHIEKTFYTASGKVVATKENPIIFSISSMNSLGEDSYFEYVKDLSSNMRFVPITGSQVQDHDGKIYASTSIDTIAPYSGHDSIDSPVRYYGSGALVAESGDTFGLTVGASKHQTGHWFAMNTNVAASISEKKDIPEPEKPTPPEPKPDDTPKPEPGTPNTKEVPPLEKFIPVTVTPEPPKKPNFLPHIPVPEKETYEAAVHPVIVKQTPANIKAVVNEDGVDVNGKLVPKGSTQTWVLTNSPLAAGREVVTSYTMSDPLPAGFEIDREATAIKNTAWTVNYDENGKTTLSATQATLDYLNANRNQDVVVPVAYFVGRPINDGGTYKNTFTTLIVTPKGEYKVVSNIPVIYTPGNDPETPRPPHTPGGENPTPDDNLIKPKKDVVDDKGNSINGQSVLPNTMLNYVAEQDFDQYKGIVASQNAIGKGFLYVDDYLDDAIDGTSLVVNSITAANGDDVRELFDMIHVLSKDSLDEKLQALIKDSGISPVGEFYLWVAKVPEAFYKAYVQQGLDITYNLSFKIKQDFVGTITNQTHQVDFGNGYYGNIVTNEVPQLVVHKDVLDKDGKSINNGTVQIGDLVTYKLEGWVIPAGRGYDIKEYRYVDLLQHSHDDYQSFAIEAKVDFTLPDGTVIKKGDDLSSYTEIVYNAQTGKFETRFKEAFLAQITRDQAFGADGYITVKRIASGEVVNEYTLYVNGNPVISNKVVTNTPEPPKPETPKPQAPAKVEKAQLPNTGDAASYSLSVAGVVTLFASLVGFRKRKDENN
;
A
#
# COMPACT_ATOMS: atom_id res chain seq x y z
N MET A 1 25.00 -7.78 -56.57
CA MET A 1 25.73 -7.12 -57.69
C MET A 1 25.20 -5.71 -57.88
N ASN A 2 26.01 -4.79 -58.37
CA ASN A 2 25.65 -3.37 -58.54
C ASN A 2 25.23 -3.06 -59.99
N GLN A 3 23.98 -2.61 -60.24
CA GLN A 3 23.68 -1.29 -60.86
C GLN A 3 22.23 -1.13 -61.40
N LYS A 4 21.79 0.15 -61.37
CA LYS A 4 20.87 0.85 -62.30
C LYS A 4 19.35 0.58 -62.25
N MET A 5 18.71 1.42 -61.44
CA MET A 5 17.60 2.34 -61.81
C MET A 5 17.10 2.33 -63.26
N LYS A 6 15.77 2.55 -63.39
CA LYS A 6 15.20 3.47 -64.39
C LYS A 6 14.09 4.30 -63.77
N THR A 7 14.11 5.61 -64.01
CA THR A 7 13.10 6.59 -63.58
C THR A 7 12.43 7.20 -64.82
N VAL A 8 11.18 7.64 -64.70
CA VAL A 8 10.49 8.48 -65.71
C VAL A 8 9.77 9.62 -64.98
N ASN A 9 9.83 10.83 -65.54
CA ASN A 9 9.35 12.10 -64.93
C ASN A 9 8.22 12.76 -65.73
N GLY A 10 7.50 13.69 -65.09
CA GLY A 10 6.54 14.64 -65.69
C GLY A 10 5.31 14.83 -64.79
N HIS A 11 5.14 15.88 -63.97
CA HIS A 11 5.11 17.34 -64.22
C HIS A 11 3.99 17.75 -65.19
N GLY A 12 3.09 18.71 -64.91
CA GLY A 12 2.83 19.61 -63.77
C GLY A 12 1.44 20.28 -63.96
N PHE A 13 1.01 21.38 -63.31
CA PHE A 13 1.69 22.35 -62.43
C PHE A 13 0.63 23.32 -61.82
N PHE A 14 0.91 23.93 -60.65
CA PHE A 14 0.32 25.20 -60.13
C PHE A 14 -1.17 25.17 -59.69
N ARG A 15 -1.67 25.94 -58.71
CA ARG A 15 -1.19 26.95 -57.69
C ARG A 15 -2.32 26.99 -56.61
N LYS A 16 -2.20 27.48 -55.36
CA LYS A 16 -1.24 28.27 -54.55
C LYS A 16 -1.57 27.96 -53.04
N SER A 17 -1.11 28.59 -51.95
CA SER A 17 -0.22 29.75 -51.67
C SER A 17 0.25 29.77 -50.21
N LYS A 18 1.42 30.41 -49.97
CA LYS A 18 1.82 31.27 -48.82
C LYS A 18 1.40 30.85 -47.39
N ALA A 19 2.26 30.47 -46.43
CA ALA A 19 3.74 30.42 -46.31
C ALA A 19 4.52 31.73 -45.97
N TYR A 20 5.68 31.50 -45.30
CA TYR A 20 6.82 32.36 -44.87
C TYR A 20 6.87 32.80 -43.39
N GLY A 21 8.02 32.69 -42.68
CA GLY A 21 9.28 32.00 -43.05
C GLY A 21 10.46 32.17 -42.06
N LEU A 22 11.60 31.52 -42.39
CA LEU A 22 13.03 31.93 -42.22
C LEU A 22 13.64 32.22 -40.81
N VAL A 23 14.94 31.97 -40.50
CA VAL A 23 16.01 31.12 -41.09
C VAL A 23 17.24 30.96 -40.12
N CYS A 24 18.22 30.12 -40.48
CA CYS A 24 19.60 29.86 -39.96
C CYS A 24 20.33 30.94 -39.11
N GLY A 25 21.39 30.67 -38.33
CA GLY A 25 22.26 29.48 -38.14
C GLY A 25 23.67 29.86 -37.60
N ILE A 26 24.72 29.04 -37.84
CA ILE A 26 26.15 29.16 -37.38
C ILE A 26 26.34 28.65 -35.91
N ALA A 27 27.05 27.57 -35.54
CA ALA A 27 28.36 26.93 -35.89
C ALA A 27 29.53 27.40 -34.97
N LEU A 28 30.63 26.65 -34.68
CA LEU A 28 31.34 25.57 -35.39
C LEU A 28 31.95 24.47 -34.45
N PHE A 29 32.12 23.24 -35.00
CA PHE A 29 33.25 22.27 -34.92
C PHE A 29 33.95 21.92 -33.56
N GLY A 30 34.53 20.72 -33.39
CA GLY A 30 34.79 19.62 -34.35
C GLY A 30 35.20 18.31 -33.65
N ALA A 31 35.62 17.29 -34.42
CA ALA A 31 35.78 15.90 -33.93
C ALA A 31 37.04 15.18 -34.45
N MET A 32 37.53 14.18 -33.69
CA MET A 32 38.12 12.90 -34.15
C MET A 32 38.41 12.00 -32.92
N VAL A 33 37.86 10.78 -32.85
CA VAL A 33 38.42 9.46 -33.29
C VAL A 33 39.42 8.84 -32.29
N THR A 34 39.25 7.54 -32.07
CA THR A 34 39.85 6.70 -31.02
C THR A 34 41.19 6.05 -31.39
N THR A 35 42.09 5.89 -30.41
CA THR A 35 42.91 4.68 -30.22
C THR A 35 43.28 4.49 -28.74
N SER A 36 43.32 3.25 -28.28
CA SER A 36 43.72 2.82 -26.93
C SER A 36 45.24 2.62 -26.78
N VAL A 37 45.78 2.74 -25.56
CA VAL A 37 46.76 1.79 -24.98
C VAL A 37 46.88 2.00 -23.45
N SER A 38 47.20 0.91 -22.75
CA SER A 38 47.56 0.67 -21.34
C SER A 38 47.57 1.81 -20.29
N ALA A 39 47.20 1.42 -19.07
CA ALA A 39 47.47 2.15 -17.84
C ALA A 39 48.96 2.19 -17.49
N ASP A 40 49.37 3.22 -16.72
CA ASP A 40 50.05 3.01 -15.45
C ASP A 40 49.85 4.23 -14.51
N GLU A 41 50.28 4.09 -13.25
CA GLU A 41 50.49 5.13 -12.23
C GLU A 41 49.29 6.00 -11.80
N ILE A 42 48.55 5.54 -10.78
CA ILE A 42 47.61 6.37 -10.01
C ILE A 42 48.41 7.31 -9.09
N VAL A 43 48.50 8.58 -9.46
CA VAL A 43 48.97 9.63 -8.53
C VAL A 43 47.82 10.01 -7.59
N THR A 44 47.93 9.60 -6.32
CA THR A 44 47.00 10.01 -5.26
C THR A 44 47.30 11.45 -4.82
N GLU A 45 46.76 12.44 -5.54
CA GLU A 45 46.62 13.79 -4.99
C GLU A 45 45.50 13.82 -3.95
N THR A 46 45.85 13.54 -2.70
CA THR A 46 44.98 13.82 -1.55
C THR A 46 44.88 15.34 -1.35
N SER A 47 44.02 15.98 -2.15
CA SER A 47 43.44 17.26 -1.74
C SER A 47 42.76 17.04 -0.38
N PRO A 48 43.02 17.88 0.63
CA PRO A 48 42.32 17.76 1.90
C PRO A 48 40.83 17.97 1.67
N ALA A 49 40.01 17.06 2.18
CA ALA A 49 38.57 17.29 2.24
C ALA A 49 38.34 18.56 3.07
N VAL A 50 37.65 19.53 2.49
CA VAL A 50 37.20 20.71 3.25
C VAL A 50 36.06 20.22 4.12
N GLU A 51 36.29 20.11 5.42
CA GLU A 51 35.25 19.80 6.40
C GLU A 51 34.17 20.90 6.32
N VAL A 52 33.01 20.52 5.79
CA VAL A 52 31.85 21.42 5.74
C VAL A 52 31.21 21.38 7.12
N ILE A 53 31.61 22.34 7.95
CA ILE A 53 31.08 22.56 9.30
C ILE A 53 29.56 22.77 9.20
N ASN A 54 28.83 22.17 10.14
CA ASN A 54 27.38 22.27 10.24
C ASN A 54 26.92 23.76 10.33
N PRO A 55 26.00 24.23 9.46
CA PRO A 55 25.51 25.61 9.50
C PRO A 55 24.66 25.92 10.73
N ASN A 56 24.25 24.90 11.50
CA ASN A 56 23.68 25.12 12.82
C ASN A 56 24.76 25.12 13.92
N PRO A 57 25.15 26.29 14.49
CA PRO A 57 26.13 26.34 15.58
C PRO A 57 25.59 25.80 16.91
N ALA A 58 24.29 25.49 17.01
CA ALA A 58 23.69 24.93 18.21
C ALA A 58 23.83 23.40 18.31
N THR A 59 23.95 22.67 17.20
CA THR A 59 24.00 21.20 17.26
C THR A 59 25.39 20.68 17.61
N ASN A 60 25.44 19.54 18.31
CA ASN A 60 26.66 18.87 18.71
C ASN A 60 27.27 17.96 17.63
N LEU A 61 26.71 17.97 16.42
CA LEU A 61 27.20 17.23 15.26
C LEU A 61 27.86 18.20 14.28
N GLU A 62 29.18 18.31 14.37
CA GLU A 62 30.00 19.24 13.59
C GLU A 62 29.92 18.99 12.07
N THR A 63 29.51 17.79 11.63
CA THR A 63 29.43 17.39 10.22
C THR A 63 28.02 17.51 9.62
N VAL A 64 27.93 18.16 8.46
CA VAL A 64 26.74 18.10 7.59
C VAL A 64 26.49 16.69 7.05
N GLN A 65 25.31 16.46 6.49
CA GLN A 65 25.04 15.28 5.68
C GLN A 65 26.00 15.24 4.47
N GLU A 66 26.75 14.14 4.30
CA GLU A 66 27.64 13.97 3.16
C GLU A 66 26.88 13.94 1.82
N ALA A 67 27.58 14.22 0.72
CA ALA A 67 27.00 14.14 -0.61
C ALA A 67 26.52 12.69 -0.93
N PRO A 68 25.34 12.50 -1.54
CA PRO A 68 24.85 11.17 -1.91
C PRO A 68 25.84 10.42 -2.82
N SER A 69 26.03 9.12 -2.55
CA SER A 69 26.95 8.28 -3.31
C SER A 69 26.58 8.21 -4.79
N ALA A 70 27.59 7.98 -5.65
CA ALA A 70 27.38 7.88 -7.10
C ALA A 70 26.34 6.80 -7.47
N GLU A 71 26.25 5.70 -6.71
CA GLU A 71 25.24 4.66 -6.91
C GLU A 71 23.83 5.09 -6.47
N SER A 72 23.73 5.88 -5.40
CA SER A 72 22.45 6.46 -4.97
C SER A 72 21.93 7.44 -6.02
N LEU A 73 22.80 8.31 -6.56
CA LEU A 73 22.45 9.23 -7.65
C LEU A 73 22.09 8.49 -8.96
N ALA A 74 22.81 7.41 -9.28
CA ALA A 74 22.50 6.58 -10.44
C ALA A 74 21.12 5.91 -10.32
N THR A 75 20.84 5.24 -9.20
CA THR A 75 19.53 4.57 -9.00
C THR A 75 18.38 5.56 -8.84
N GLN A 76 18.59 6.77 -8.30
CA GLN A 76 17.61 7.86 -8.34
C GLN A 76 17.34 8.34 -9.77
N THR A 77 18.34 8.34 -10.66
CA THR A 77 18.17 8.69 -12.08
C THR A 77 17.49 7.56 -12.87
N GLU A 78 17.70 6.31 -12.46
CA GLU A 78 17.05 5.11 -13.01
C GLU A 78 15.66 4.82 -12.41
N ALA A 79 15.15 5.64 -11.49
CA ALA A 79 13.92 5.35 -10.75
C ALA A 79 12.71 5.06 -11.66
N GLY A 80 12.03 3.93 -11.42
CA GLY A 80 10.93 3.43 -12.24
C GLY A 80 11.34 2.75 -13.57
N GLN A 81 12.62 2.75 -13.93
CA GLN A 81 13.09 2.10 -15.16
C GLN A 81 13.14 0.57 -15.04
N LYS A 82 12.98 -0.10 -16.18
CA LYS A 82 12.97 -1.55 -16.35
C LYS A 82 13.90 -1.93 -17.51
N THR A 83 14.80 -2.88 -17.32
CA THR A 83 15.72 -3.38 -18.37
C THR A 83 15.85 -4.90 -18.33
N GLY A 84 15.95 -5.52 -19.52
CA GLY A 84 15.85 -6.98 -19.67
C GLY A 84 14.39 -7.46 -19.70
N GLU A 85 14.18 -8.76 -19.88
CA GLU A 85 12.85 -9.39 -19.96
C GLU A 85 12.87 -10.78 -19.33
N LEU A 86 11.86 -11.12 -18.54
CA LEU A 86 11.63 -12.50 -18.06
C LEU A 86 10.66 -13.20 -19.02
N THR A 87 11.18 -14.13 -19.81
CA THR A 87 10.38 -14.96 -20.73
C THR A 87 10.53 -16.44 -20.42
N SER A 88 9.42 -17.19 -20.52
CA SER A 88 9.40 -18.65 -20.37
C SER A 88 8.55 -19.27 -21.48
N PRO A 89 9.03 -20.31 -22.18
CA PRO A 89 8.21 -21.06 -23.11
C PRO A 89 7.15 -21.87 -22.37
N VAL A 90 6.02 -22.06 -23.02
CA VAL A 90 4.94 -22.97 -22.59
C VAL A 90 4.89 -24.11 -23.60
N THR A 91 4.75 -25.33 -23.10
CA THR A 91 4.66 -26.56 -23.91
C THR A 91 3.32 -27.24 -23.69
N SER A 92 2.86 -28.01 -24.68
CA SER A 92 1.63 -28.81 -24.58
C SER A 92 1.87 -30.20 -25.15
N THR A 93 1.85 -31.21 -24.27
CA THR A 93 1.96 -32.62 -24.65
C THR A 93 0.78 -33.10 -25.51
N GLU A 94 -0.35 -32.39 -25.46
CA GLU A 94 -1.50 -32.64 -26.34
C GLU A 94 -1.24 -32.10 -27.75
N LEU A 95 -0.62 -30.92 -27.89
CA LEU A 95 -0.18 -30.39 -29.18
C LEU A 95 0.92 -31.28 -29.79
N ASP A 96 1.94 -31.65 -29.00
CA ASP A 96 3.02 -32.55 -29.43
C ASP A 96 2.47 -33.88 -29.97
N LYS A 97 1.44 -34.44 -29.31
CA LYS A 97 0.75 -35.64 -29.75
C LYS A 97 -0.07 -35.40 -31.01
N ALA A 98 -0.93 -34.37 -31.05
CA ALA A 98 -1.75 -34.05 -32.22
C ALA A 98 -0.89 -33.84 -33.48
N VAL A 99 0.25 -33.15 -33.35
CA VAL A 99 1.23 -32.92 -34.42
C VAL A 99 1.92 -34.20 -34.89
N THR A 100 1.98 -35.23 -34.05
CA THR A 100 2.50 -36.56 -34.41
C THR A 100 1.41 -37.37 -35.12
N ASP A 101 0.22 -37.49 -34.52
CA ASP A 101 -0.93 -38.20 -35.08
C ASP A 101 -1.29 -37.66 -36.49
N ALA A 102 -1.25 -36.34 -36.68
CA ALA A 102 -1.50 -35.69 -37.97
C ALA A 102 -0.47 -36.05 -39.05
N LYS A 103 0.82 -36.15 -38.69
CA LYS A 103 1.89 -36.51 -39.64
C LYS A 103 1.78 -37.97 -40.07
N ASP A 104 1.38 -38.86 -39.17
CA ASP A 104 1.14 -40.28 -39.49
C ASP A 104 -0.11 -40.46 -40.37
N ALA A 105 -1.14 -39.62 -40.22
CA ALA A 105 -2.29 -39.55 -41.13
C ALA A 105 -1.97 -38.88 -42.50
N GLY A 106 -0.80 -38.25 -42.65
CA GLY A 106 -0.34 -37.64 -43.89
C GLY A 106 -0.65 -36.15 -44.07
N VAL A 107 -1.03 -35.43 -43.00
CA VAL A 107 -1.22 -33.97 -42.98
C VAL A 107 0.14 -33.27 -43.03
N THR A 108 0.26 -32.20 -43.83
CA THR A 108 1.45 -31.33 -43.81
C THR A 108 1.39 -30.38 -42.61
N VAL A 109 2.12 -30.67 -41.53
CA VAL A 109 2.25 -29.74 -40.38
C VAL A 109 3.49 -28.87 -40.53
N THR A 110 3.30 -27.55 -40.49
CA THR A 110 4.36 -26.52 -40.55
C THR A 110 4.52 -25.81 -39.19
N GLU A 111 5.73 -25.38 -38.87
CA GLU A 111 6.07 -24.73 -37.59
C GLU A 111 6.74 -23.36 -37.84
N ASP A 112 6.22 -22.27 -37.28
CA ASP A 112 6.91 -20.97 -37.36
C ASP A 112 8.08 -20.92 -36.38
N SER A 113 9.23 -20.52 -36.90
CA SER A 113 10.44 -20.11 -36.17
C SER A 113 10.25 -19.04 -35.09
N LYS A 114 9.16 -18.26 -35.13
CA LYS A 114 8.91 -17.13 -34.21
C LYS A 114 7.88 -17.49 -33.15
N PRO A 115 8.20 -17.33 -31.86
CA PRO A 115 7.21 -17.54 -30.81
C PRO A 115 6.21 -16.38 -30.72
N VAL A 116 4.95 -16.72 -30.41
CA VAL A 116 3.93 -15.76 -29.99
C VAL A 116 4.11 -15.46 -28.49
N VAL A 117 3.88 -14.20 -28.10
CA VAL A 117 4.13 -13.69 -26.75
C VAL A 117 2.81 -13.34 -26.07
N TYR A 118 2.61 -13.85 -24.85
CA TYR A 118 1.47 -13.54 -23.98
C TYR A 118 1.91 -13.00 -22.62
N ASP A 119 1.07 -12.22 -21.97
CA ASP A 119 1.36 -11.63 -20.65
C ASP A 119 1.00 -12.57 -19.47
N ASN A 120 0.38 -13.74 -19.74
CA ASN A 120 0.03 -14.74 -18.72
C ASN A 120 -0.05 -16.16 -19.31
N LEU A 121 -0.01 -17.17 -18.41
CA LEU A 121 -0.01 -18.59 -18.74
C LEU A 121 -1.32 -19.06 -19.41
N ASP A 122 -2.48 -18.56 -18.98
CA ASP A 122 -3.78 -19.05 -19.43
C ASP A 122 -4.01 -18.73 -20.92
N GLN A 123 -3.63 -17.52 -21.36
CA GLN A 123 -3.62 -17.15 -22.77
C GLN A 123 -2.70 -18.05 -23.60
N ALA A 124 -1.50 -18.34 -23.09
CA ALA A 124 -0.53 -19.20 -23.76
C ALA A 124 -1.01 -20.66 -23.86
N GLN A 125 -1.68 -21.19 -22.84
CA GLN A 125 -2.29 -22.52 -22.87
C GLN A 125 -3.50 -22.58 -23.81
N ALA A 126 -4.34 -21.54 -23.83
CA ALA A 126 -5.48 -21.44 -24.74
C ALA A 126 -5.07 -21.35 -26.22
N ASP A 127 -3.91 -20.75 -26.53
CA ASP A 127 -3.30 -20.79 -27.86
C ASP A 127 -2.85 -22.21 -28.23
N LEU A 128 -2.02 -22.84 -27.39
CA LEU A 128 -1.55 -24.22 -27.63
C LEU A 128 -2.71 -25.23 -27.77
N ALA A 129 -3.82 -25.03 -27.06
CA ALA A 129 -5.05 -25.82 -27.22
C ALA A 129 -5.74 -25.57 -28.58
N LYS A 130 -5.85 -24.31 -29.03
CA LYS A 130 -6.38 -23.98 -30.37
C LYS A 130 -5.54 -24.58 -31.49
N GLN A 131 -4.22 -24.54 -31.36
CA GLN A 131 -3.30 -25.20 -32.29
C GLN A 131 -3.54 -26.72 -32.31
N ALA A 132 -3.76 -27.34 -31.15
CA ALA A 132 -4.04 -28.78 -31.07
C ALA A 132 -5.36 -29.16 -31.75
N GLU A 133 -6.43 -28.39 -31.55
CA GLU A 133 -7.71 -28.60 -32.25
C GLU A 133 -7.61 -28.36 -33.76
N ALA A 134 -6.94 -27.30 -34.21
CA ALA A 134 -6.73 -27.05 -35.64
C ALA A 134 -5.95 -28.20 -36.34
N VAL A 135 -4.96 -28.77 -35.64
CA VAL A 135 -4.21 -29.95 -36.11
C VAL A 135 -5.11 -31.20 -36.13
N LYS A 136 -5.90 -31.46 -35.09
CA LYS A 136 -6.89 -32.56 -35.06
C LYS A 136 -7.92 -32.45 -36.19
N GLU A 137 -8.44 -31.26 -36.47
CA GLU A 137 -9.43 -31.02 -37.52
C GLU A 137 -8.85 -31.33 -38.92
N ALA A 138 -7.58 -30.97 -39.17
CA ALA A 138 -6.88 -31.33 -40.40
C ALA A 138 -6.64 -32.85 -40.51
N THR A 139 -6.33 -33.54 -39.40
CA THR A 139 -6.19 -35.00 -39.34
C THR A 139 -7.48 -35.71 -39.75
N VAL A 140 -8.61 -35.37 -39.11
CA VAL A 140 -9.91 -36.00 -39.39
C VAL A 140 -10.30 -35.84 -40.86
N LYS A 141 -10.09 -34.65 -41.44
CA LYS A 141 -10.35 -34.41 -42.88
C LYS A 141 -9.47 -35.27 -43.78
N GLN A 142 -8.20 -35.48 -43.44
CA GLN A 142 -7.28 -36.32 -44.21
C GLN A 142 -7.66 -37.81 -44.12
N GLU A 143 -8.11 -38.27 -42.96
CA GLU A 143 -8.63 -39.63 -42.75
C GLU A 143 -9.94 -39.84 -43.51
N ASP A 144 -10.91 -38.92 -43.40
CA ASP A 144 -12.20 -38.96 -44.10
C ASP A 144 -12.03 -38.98 -45.63
N ASN A 145 -11.17 -38.12 -46.20
CA ASN A 145 -10.88 -38.13 -47.64
C ASN A 145 -10.27 -39.47 -48.07
N THR A 146 -9.35 -40.02 -47.26
CA THR A 146 -8.70 -41.32 -47.53
C THR A 146 -9.70 -42.48 -47.46
N GLU A 147 -10.59 -42.50 -46.47
CA GLU A 147 -11.60 -43.56 -46.35
C GLU A 147 -12.69 -43.44 -47.43
N ALA A 148 -13.08 -42.21 -47.81
CA ALA A 148 -14.04 -41.96 -48.88
C ALA A 148 -13.52 -42.40 -50.26
N ILE A 149 -12.25 -42.12 -50.57
CA ILE A 149 -11.58 -42.63 -51.79
C ILE A 149 -11.58 -44.15 -51.78
N LYS A 150 -11.11 -44.78 -50.69
CA LYS A 150 -11.06 -46.23 -50.58
C LYS A 150 -12.44 -46.87 -50.74
N LYS A 151 -13.48 -46.32 -50.08
CA LYS A 151 -14.87 -46.79 -50.20
C LYS A 151 -15.38 -46.69 -51.65
N ALA A 152 -15.01 -45.66 -52.39
CA ALA A 152 -15.39 -45.50 -53.79
C ALA A 152 -14.61 -46.46 -54.73
N GLU A 153 -13.32 -46.68 -54.48
CA GLU A 153 -12.51 -47.67 -55.20
C GLU A 153 -12.99 -49.11 -54.96
N ASP A 154 -13.19 -49.51 -53.70
CA ASP A 154 -13.72 -50.83 -53.31
C ASP A 154 -15.12 -51.07 -53.92
N HIS A 155 -15.99 -50.04 -53.91
CA HIS A 155 -17.31 -50.11 -54.54
C HIS A 155 -17.19 -50.31 -56.05
N ASN A 156 -16.41 -49.48 -56.75
CA ASN A 156 -16.28 -49.55 -58.20
C ASN A 156 -15.63 -50.86 -58.66
N ALA A 157 -14.68 -51.41 -57.91
CA ALA A 157 -14.10 -52.74 -58.15
C ALA A 157 -15.16 -53.85 -58.02
N GLU A 158 -16.08 -53.76 -57.06
CA GLU A 158 -17.18 -54.73 -56.96
C GLU A 158 -18.22 -54.56 -58.09
N MET A 159 -18.43 -53.32 -58.56
CA MET A 159 -19.31 -53.03 -59.70
C MET A 159 -18.72 -53.54 -61.01
N ASP A 160 -17.40 -53.44 -61.23
CA ASP A 160 -16.70 -54.06 -62.36
C ASP A 160 -16.82 -55.59 -62.34
N ARG A 161 -16.69 -56.21 -61.16
CA ARG A 161 -16.90 -57.64 -60.97
C ARG A 161 -18.33 -58.05 -61.37
N LYS A 162 -19.35 -57.34 -60.86
CA LYS A 162 -20.77 -57.57 -61.20
C LYS A 162 -21.07 -57.33 -62.69
N ASN A 163 -20.52 -56.27 -63.28
CA ASN A 163 -20.67 -55.93 -64.69
C ASN A 163 -20.04 -56.99 -65.61
N LYS A 164 -18.89 -57.56 -65.23
CA LYS A 164 -18.28 -58.69 -65.93
C LYS A 164 -19.12 -59.98 -65.80
N GLU A 165 -19.56 -60.31 -64.58
CA GLU A 165 -20.43 -61.46 -64.32
C GLU A 165 -21.74 -61.39 -65.13
N GLU A 166 -22.32 -60.19 -65.25
CA GLU A 166 -23.50 -59.88 -66.07
C GLU A 166 -23.23 -59.98 -67.57
N ALA A 167 -22.14 -59.42 -68.08
CA ALA A 167 -21.76 -59.54 -69.49
C ALA A 167 -21.57 -61.01 -69.90
N GLU A 168 -20.92 -61.80 -69.06
CA GLU A 168 -20.78 -63.23 -69.28
C GLU A 168 -22.11 -63.99 -69.14
N ARG A 169 -22.99 -63.61 -68.20
CA ARG A 169 -24.35 -64.19 -68.09
C ARG A 169 -25.14 -63.94 -69.36
N ILE A 170 -25.13 -62.72 -69.89
CA ILE A 170 -25.87 -62.36 -71.10
C ILE A 170 -25.25 -62.97 -72.36
N ALA A 171 -23.92 -63.16 -72.42
CA ALA A 171 -23.28 -63.94 -73.46
C ALA A 171 -23.74 -65.42 -73.44
N ARG A 172 -23.82 -66.03 -72.25
CA ARG A 172 -24.36 -67.39 -72.05
C ARG A 172 -25.85 -67.45 -72.40
N GLU A 173 -26.66 -66.51 -71.95
CA GLU A 173 -28.10 -66.45 -72.27
C GLU A 173 -28.38 -66.21 -73.75
N ASN A 174 -27.60 -65.39 -74.47
CA ASN A 174 -27.79 -65.19 -75.91
C ASN A 174 -27.39 -66.44 -76.72
N ALA A 175 -26.32 -67.13 -76.34
CA ALA A 175 -25.98 -68.43 -76.92
C ALA A 175 -27.07 -69.48 -76.64
N GLU A 176 -27.67 -69.46 -75.46
CA GLU A 176 -28.85 -70.27 -75.16
C GLU A 176 -30.11 -69.81 -75.90
N ILE A 177 -30.29 -68.52 -76.21
CA ILE A 177 -31.45 -68.00 -76.97
C ILE A 177 -31.37 -68.47 -78.42
N ASP A 178 -30.21 -68.47 -79.05
CA ASP A 178 -30.04 -69.08 -80.38
C ASP A 178 -30.29 -70.61 -80.35
N ALA A 179 -29.78 -71.29 -79.32
CA ALA A 179 -30.07 -72.72 -79.10
C ALA A 179 -31.57 -72.98 -78.81
N ARG A 180 -32.23 -72.11 -78.05
CA ARG A 180 -33.66 -72.19 -77.71
C ARG A 180 -34.55 -71.81 -78.88
N ASN A 181 -34.21 -70.84 -79.72
CA ASN A 181 -34.96 -70.51 -80.93
C ASN A 181 -34.96 -71.71 -81.89
N LYS A 182 -33.80 -72.37 -82.06
CA LYS A 182 -33.68 -73.60 -82.84
C LYS A 182 -34.47 -74.77 -82.21
N ALA A 183 -34.26 -75.02 -80.92
CA ALA A 183 -34.89 -76.13 -80.21
C ALA A 183 -36.39 -75.93 -79.94
N ALA A 184 -36.90 -74.70 -79.81
CA ALA A 184 -38.30 -74.41 -79.54
C ALA A 184 -39.20 -74.76 -80.73
N GLN A 185 -38.71 -74.61 -81.96
CA GLN A 185 -39.40 -75.08 -83.15
C GLN A 185 -39.56 -76.61 -83.12
N GLU A 186 -38.46 -77.35 -82.89
CA GLU A 186 -38.46 -78.82 -82.76
C GLU A 186 -39.26 -79.31 -81.53
N LYS A 187 -39.31 -78.51 -80.46
CA LYS A 187 -39.96 -78.86 -79.19
C LYS A 187 -41.44 -78.49 -79.15
N ALA A 188 -41.92 -77.53 -79.93
CA ALA A 188 -43.36 -77.24 -80.03
C ALA A 188 -44.12 -78.39 -80.69
N ASP A 189 -43.56 -78.97 -81.76
CA ASP A 189 -44.07 -80.16 -82.42
C ASP A 189 -44.11 -81.37 -81.47
N LYS A 190 -43.16 -81.45 -80.53
CA LYS A 190 -43.07 -82.50 -79.50
C LYS A 190 -44.02 -82.27 -78.30
N ILE A 191 -44.12 -81.04 -77.79
CA ILE A 191 -44.95 -80.67 -76.62
C ILE A 191 -46.44 -80.91 -76.88
N ASN A 192 -46.92 -80.65 -78.10
CA ASN A 192 -48.32 -80.92 -78.48
C ASN A 192 -48.66 -82.42 -78.48
N SER A 193 -47.65 -83.31 -78.48
CA SER A 193 -47.81 -84.77 -78.30
C SER A 193 -47.78 -85.16 -76.82
N GLU A 194 -46.80 -84.65 -76.06
CA GLU A 194 -46.51 -85.13 -74.69
C GLU A 194 -47.49 -84.59 -73.62
N ARG A 195 -48.03 -83.38 -73.78
CA ARG A 195 -48.97 -82.77 -72.82
C ARG A 195 -50.31 -83.50 -72.64
N LYS A 196 -50.62 -84.51 -73.47
CA LYS A 196 -51.79 -85.39 -73.26
C LYS A 196 -51.61 -86.39 -72.10
N THR A 197 -50.36 -86.73 -71.75
CA THR A 197 -50.08 -87.81 -70.79
C THR A 197 -49.98 -87.31 -69.35
N GLN A 198 -49.48 -86.09 -69.17
CA GLN A 198 -49.00 -85.60 -67.86
C GLN A 198 -50.12 -85.21 -66.86
N VAL A 199 -51.35 -85.02 -67.34
CA VAL A 199 -52.53 -84.68 -66.51
C VAL A 199 -52.94 -85.84 -65.57
N ILE A 200 -52.44 -87.06 -65.80
CA ILE A 200 -52.85 -88.28 -65.08
C ILE A 200 -52.06 -88.52 -63.78
N GLU A 201 -50.82 -88.01 -63.66
CA GLU A 201 -49.93 -88.38 -62.53
C GLU A 201 -50.03 -87.43 -61.33
N ASN A 202 -50.37 -86.16 -61.54
CA ASN A 202 -50.29 -85.11 -60.51
C ASN A 202 -51.20 -85.36 -59.29
N GLU A 203 -52.43 -85.87 -59.50
CA GLU A 203 -53.38 -86.13 -58.40
C GLU A 203 -52.86 -87.15 -57.35
N LYS A 204 -51.90 -88.01 -57.73
CA LYS A 204 -51.42 -89.10 -56.86
C LYS A 204 -50.50 -88.63 -55.73
N ALA A 205 -49.58 -87.70 -56.02
CA ALA A 205 -48.55 -87.26 -55.05
C ALA A 205 -49.14 -86.47 -53.86
N ARG A 206 -50.35 -85.93 -54.02
CA ARG A 206 -51.00 -84.99 -53.10
C ARG A 206 -51.51 -85.61 -51.79
N GLN A 207 -51.70 -86.94 -51.74
CA GLN A 207 -52.27 -87.62 -50.57
C GLN A 207 -51.23 -88.02 -49.51
N GLU A 208 -49.96 -88.23 -49.90
CA GLU A 208 -48.97 -88.86 -49.02
C GLU A 208 -48.36 -87.90 -47.98
N ALA A 209 -48.21 -86.62 -48.32
CA ALA A 209 -47.51 -85.65 -47.48
C ALA A 209 -48.24 -85.28 -46.16
N ILE A 210 -49.57 -85.40 -46.13
CA ILE A 210 -50.40 -85.00 -44.97
C ILE A 210 -50.14 -85.88 -43.73
N ALA A 211 -49.68 -87.12 -43.92
CA ALA A 211 -49.50 -88.09 -42.82
C ALA A 211 -48.24 -87.85 -41.96
N TYR A 212 -47.22 -87.18 -42.48
CA TYR A 212 -45.89 -87.11 -41.84
C TYR A 212 -45.82 -86.18 -40.62
N ASN A 213 -46.50 -85.03 -40.68
CA ASN A 213 -46.29 -83.92 -39.74
C ASN A 213 -46.74 -84.17 -38.30
N LYS A 214 -47.50 -85.26 -38.04
CA LYS A 214 -48.13 -85.48 -36.73
C LYS A 214 -47.18 -86.07 -35.67
N ALA A 215 -46.06 -86.69 -36.06
CA ALA A 215 -45.28 -87.55 -35.17
C ALA A 215 -44.15 -86.83 -34.38
N GLU A 216 -43.61 -85.71 -34.87
CA GLU A 216 -42.33 -85.16 -34.34
C GLU A 216 -42.49 -84.33 -33.06
N VAL A 217 -43.71 -83.87 -32.75
CA VAL A 217 -43.98 -83.01 -31.58
C VAL A 217 -43.81 -83.77 -30.25
N GLU A 218 -44.14 -85.06 -30.21
CA GLU A 218 -44.18 -85.89 -28.99
C GLU A 218 -42.79 -86.30 -28.46
N ARG A 219 -41.70 -85.88 -29.13
CA ARG A 219 -40.32 -86.27 -28.80
C ARG A 219 -39.65 -85.34 -27.78
N VAL A 220 -39.77 -84.03 -27.97
CA VAL A 220 -38.92 -83.01 -27.33
C VAL A 220 -39.23 -82.77 -25.85
N GLU A 221 -40.50 -82.94 -25.44
CA GLU A 221 -40.98 -82.59 -24.09
C GLU A 221 -40.41 -83.46 -22.94
N ARG A 222 -39.63 -84.49 -23.29
CA ARG A 222 -39.07 -85.48 -22.35
C ARG A 222 -37.70 -85.08 -21.80
N GLU A 223 -36.84 -84.53 -22.66
CA GLU A 223 -35.39 -84.43 -22.44
C GLU A 223 -35.02 -83.34 -21.41
N TYR A 224 -35.85 -82.31 -21.22
CA TYR A 224 -35.60 -81.22 -20.27
C TYR A 224 -35.67 -81.64 -18.79
N LYS A 225 -36.59 -82.54 -18.43
CA LYS A 225 -36.97 -82.79 -17.02
C LYS A 225 -35.89 -83.51 -16.21
N GLU A 226 -34.92 -84.13 -16.87
CA GLU A 226 -33.86 -84.90 -16.22
C GLU A 226 -32.69 -84.00 -15.76
N ALA A 227 -32.34 -82.96 -16.53
CA ALA A 227 -31.21 -82.07 -16.23
C ALA A 227 -31.41 -81.19 -14.98
N LEU A 228 -32.65 -80.83 -14.65
CA LEU A 228 -32.96 -79.91 -13.56
C LEU A 228 -32.76 -80.53 -12.16
N ALA A 229 -32.89 -81.85 -12.04
CA ALA A 229 -32.92 -82.56 -10.76
C ALA A 229 -31.53 -82.79 -10.12
N GLU A 230 -30.47 -82.79 -10.92
CA GLU A 230 -29.12 -83.13 -10.43
C GLU A 230 -28.42 -81.95 -9.74
N TRP A 231 -28.76 -80.71 -10.13
CA TRP A 231 -28.19 -79.47 -9.56
C TRP A 231 -28.61 -79.22 -8.11
N GLU A 232 -29.86 -79.54 -7.74
CA GLU A 232 -30.42 -79.27 -6.41
C GLU A 232 -29.74 -80.08 -5.29
N LYS A 233 -29.12 -81.23 -5.61
CA LYS A 233 -28.48 -82.13 -4.64
C LYS A 233 -27.24 -81.54 -3.97
N THR A 234 -26.46 -80.75 -4.70
CA THR A 234 -25.07 -80.41 -4.32
C THR A 234 -24.97 -79.36 -3.21
N LYS A 235 -26.00 -78.53 -3.04
CA LYS A 235 -25.99 -77.33 -2.19
C LYS A 235 -26.14 -77.59 -0.67
N ALA A 236 -26.23 -78.86 -0.24
CA ALA A 236 -26.80 -79.22 1.06
C ALA A 236 -25.81 -79.61 2.18
N THR A 237 -24.49 -79.65 1.93
CA THR A 237 -23.57 -80.47 2.77
C THR A 237 -22.27 -79.83 3.28
N THR A 238 -22.25 -78.53 3.64
CA THR A 238 -21.23 -78.00 4.57
C THR A 238 -21.71 -76.73 5.29
N GLY A 239 -21.41 -76.62 6.58
CA GLY A 239 -21.66 -75.41 7.38
C GLY A 239 -20.81 -75.42 8.66
N ILE A 240 -20.38 -74.24 9.12
CA ILE A 240 -19.51 -74.08 10.30
C ILE A 240 -20.16 -73.06 11.24
N ASN A 241 -20.27 -73.44 12.52
CA ASN A 241 -20.78 -72.58 13.59
C ASN A 241 -19.61 -72.05 14.43
N ASP A 242 -19.33 -70.77 14.32
CA ASP A 242 -18.40 -70.04 15.20
C ASP A 242 -19.22 -69.04 16.06
N PRO A 243 -19.17 -69.10 17.41
CA PRO A 243 -19.96 -68.22 18.28
C PRO A 243 -19.63 -66.73 18.20
N GLU A 244 -18.38 -66.34 17.93
CA GLU A 244 -18.01 -64.93 17.77
C GLU A 244 -18.45 -64.41 16.40
N TYR A 245 -18.28 -65.22 15.34
CA TYR A 245 -18.87 -64.92 14.03
C TYR A 245 -20.40 -64.83 14.12
N ILE A 246 -21.09 -65.72 14.83
CA ILE A 246 -22.56 -65.65 15.01
C ILE A 246 -22.98 -64.34 15.69
N LYS A 247 -22.21 -63.85 16.67
CA LYS A 247 -22.51 -62.57 17.34
C LYS A 247 -22.24 -61.37 16.42
N ALA A 248 -21.07 -61.32 15.79
CA ALA A 248 -20.73 -60.26 14.83
C ALA A 248 -21.69 -60.26 13.62
N LYS A 249 -22.11 -61.44 13.15
CA LYS A 249 -23.10 -61.61 12.09
C LYS A 249 -24.49 -61.17 12.54
N ALA A 250 -24.90 -61.36 13.79
CA ALA A 250 -26.19 -60.85 14.27
C ALA A 250 -26.24 -59.32 14.31
N GLU A 251 -25.14 -58.65 14.68
CA GLU A 251 -25.02 -57.19 14.65
C GLU A 251 -24.92 -56.68 13.19
N TYR A 252 -24.15 -57.35 12.32
CA TYR A 252 -24.08 -57.08 10.88
C TYR A 252 -25.43 -57.32 10.18
N ASP A 253 -26.15 -58.41 10.43
CA ASP A 253 -27.44 -58.72 9.80
C ASP A 253 -28.49 -57.64 10.15
N LYS A 254 -28.44 -57.10 11.37
CA LYS A 254 -29.30 -55.97 11.77
C LYS A 254 -28.91 -54.69 11.02
N ALA A 255 -27.63 -54.32 11.03
CA ALA A 255 -27.14 -53.14 10.31
C ALA A 255 -27.39 -53.27 8.79
N LYS A 256 -27.26 -54.48 8.24
CA LYS A 256 -27.53 -54.81 6.85
C LYS A 256 -29.01 -54.72 6.53
N ALA A 257 -29.92 -55.13 7.42
CA ALA A 257 -31.36 -54.93 7.21
C ALA A 257 -31.73 -53.44 7.16
N GLU A 258 -31.13 -52.60 8.02
CA GLU A 258 -31.31 -51.15 7.98
C GLU A 258 -30.68 -50.51 6.71
N TYR A 259 -29.51 -50.99 6.28
CA TYR A 259 -28.89 -50.62 5.00
C TYR A 259 -29.74 -51.06 3.81
N ASP A 260 -30.20 -52.31 3.74
CA ASP A 260 -30.96 -52.86 2.61
C ASP A 260 -32.26 -52.08 2.40
N ILE A 261 -32.92 -51.62 3.46
CA ILE A 261 -34.10 -50.74 3.38
C ILE A 261 -33.74 -49.36 2.82
N LYS A 262 -32.68 -48.72 3.33
CA LYS A 262 -32.21 -47.41 2.83
C LYS A 262 -31.72 -47.50 1.38
N PHE A 263 -31.01 -48.58 1.04
CA PHE A 263 -30.42 -48.84 -0.26
C PHE A 263 -31.47 -49.22 -1.30
N ALA A 264 -32.52 -49.96 -0.92
CA ALA A 264 -33.68 -50.19 -1.78
C ALA A 264 -34.46 -48.89 -2.07
N ASN A 265 -34.55 -47.97 -1.10
CA ASN A 265 -35.13 -46.64 -1.35
C ASN A 265 -34.24 -45.79 -2.26
N TYR A 266 -32.92 -45.71 -1.99
CA TYR A 266 -31.93 -45.05 -2.87
C TYR A 266 -31.99 -45.59 -4.31
N LEU A 267 -31.95 -46.91 -4.50
CA LEU A 267 -32.06 -47.53 -5.83
C LEU A 267 -33.40 -47.23 -6.50
N LYS A 268 -34.50 -47.15 -5.74
CA LYS A 268 -35.83 -46.82 -6.28
C LYS A 268 -35.92 -45.35 -6.71
N GLU A 269 -35.41 -44.43 -5.91
CA GLU A 269 -35.41 -42.99 -6.23
C GLU A 269 -34.44 -42.68 -7.39
N LYS A 270 -33.28 -43.34 -7.40
CA LYS A 270 -32.31 -43.29 -8.50
C LYS A 270 -32.89 -43.85 -9.79
N ALA A 271 -33.50 -45.04 -9.78
CA ALA A 271 -34.13 -45.61 -10.95
C ALA A 271 -35.32 -44.78 -11.47
N ASN A 272 -36.07 -44.11 -10.58
CA ASN A 272 -37.11 -43.16 -10.98
C ASN A 272 -36.51 -41.95 -11.71
N TYR A 273 -35.41 -41.38 -11.21
CA TYR A 273 -34.73 -40.24 -11.84
C TYR A 273 -34.02 -40.61 -13.15
N GLU A 274 -33.40 -41.78 -13.21
CA GLU A 274 -32.82 -42.33 -14.45
C GLU A 274 -33.91 -42.59 -15.52
N ALA A 275 -35.11 -43.03 -15.11
CA ALA A 275 -36.26 -43.15 -16.00
C ALA A 275 -36.83 -41.79 -16.46
N GLU A 276 -36.88 -40.79 -15.58
CA GLU A 276 -37.31 -39.42 -15.88
C GLU A 276 -36.40 -38.76 -16.94
N LEU A 277 -35.07 -38.92 -16.80
CA LEU A 277 -34.10 -38.49 -17.80
C LEU A 277 -34.24 -39.26 -19.13
N ALA A 278 -34.46 -40.58 -19.09
CA ALA A 278 -34.67 -41.39 -20.29
C ALA A 278 -35.97 -41.04 -21.04
N GLU A 279 -37.04 -40.70 -20.32
CA GLU A 279 -38.29 -40.23 -20.92
C GLU A 279 -38.10 -38.87 -21.61
N MET A 280 -37.40 -37.91 -20.99
CA MET A 280 -37.06 -36.65 -21.66
C MET A 280 -36.19 -36.87 -22.90
N GLN A 281 -35.22 -37.79 -22.86
CA GLN A 281 -34.33 -38.07 -23.99
C GLN A 281 -35.11 -38.53 -25.23
N ALA A 282 -36.17 -39.33 -25.04
CA ALA A 282 -37.08 -39.72 -26.12
C ALA A 282 -37.88 -38.55 -26.69
N LYS A 283 -38.27 -37.58 -25.85
CA LYS A 283 -39.11 -36.42 -26.21
C LYS A 283 -38.36 -35.24 -26.84
N THR A 284 -37.03 -35.25 -26.87
CA THR A 284 -36.20 -34.18 -27.49
C THR A 284 -36.62 -33.76 -28.91
N LYS A 285 -37.33 -34.64 -29.64
CA LYS A 285 -37.82 -34.42 -31.02
C LYS A 285 -39.31 -34.10 -31.12
N GLU A 286 -40.02 -33.94 -30.00
CA GLU A 286 -41.43 -33.52 -29.93
C GLU A 286 -41.53 -31.99 -29.82
N GLU A 287 -42.54 -31.37 -30.45
CA GLU A 287 -42.75 -29.92 -30.37
C GLU A 287 -42.98 -29.46 -28.91
N GLY A 288 -42.33 -28.37 -28.50
CA GLY A 288 -42.36 -27.87 -27.13
C GLY A 288 -41.43 -28.59 -26.15
N SER A 289 -40.59 -29.52 -26.60
CA SER A 289 -39.50 -30.10 -25.80
C SER A 289 -38.15 -29.46 -26.12
N LEU A 290 -37.25 -29.42 -25.14
CA LEU A 290 -35.87 -28.97 -25.35
C LEU A 290 -35.13 -29.95 -26.29
N SER A 291 -34.27 -29.46 -27.20
CA SER A 291 -33.60 -30.31 -28.20
C SER A 291 -32.59 -31.32 -27.63
N GLU A 292 -32.26 -31.21 -26.35
CA GLU A 292 -31.33 -32.05 -25.59
C GLU A 292 -31.80 -32.18 -24.12
N VAL A 293 -31.27 -33.16 -23.40
CA VAL A 293 -31.58 -33.37 -21.97
C VAL A 293 -30.58 -32.64 -21.09
N VAL A 294 -31.09 -31.67 -20.32
CA VAL A 294 -30.34 -30.92 -19.31
C VAL A 294 -31.16 -30.90 -18.01
N ALA A 295 -30.55 -31.25 -16.89
CA ALA A 295 -31.20 -31.30 -15.58
C ALA A 295 -30.97 -29.98 -14.83
N GLN A 296 -32.02 -29.17 -14.69
CA GLN A 296 -31.96 -27.83 -14.10
C GLN A 296 -31.43 -27.87 -12.65
N SER A 297 -30.37 -27.10 -12.39
CA SER A 297 -29.81 -26.94 -11.04
C SER A 297 -30.31 -25.69 -10.30
N LEU A 298 -30.78 -24.65 -11.02
CA LEU A 298 -31.29 -23.39 -10.45
C LEU A 298 -32.81 -23.27 -10.64
N ILE A 299 -33.54 -23.34 -9.54
CA ILE A 299 -34.97 -23.00 -9.51
C ILE A 299 -35.07 -21.52 -9.15
N TYR A 300 -35.43 -20.68 -10.13
CA TYR A 300 -35.51 -19.23 -10.01
C TYR A 300 -36.69 -18.72 -10.83
N LYS A 301 -37.85 -18.79 -10.16
CA LYS A 301 -39.21 -18.46 -10.60
C LYS A 301 -39.73 -17.34 -9.66
N SER A 302 -40.95 -16.83 -9.84
CA SER A 302 -41.43 -15.59 -9.17
C SER A 302 -41.08 -15.44 -7.68
N GLU A 303 -40.53 -14.27 -7.34
CA GLU A 303 -40.00 -13.88 -6.03
C GLU A 303 -40.73 -12.67 -5.41
N PRO A 304 -42.04 -12.77 -5.10
CA PRO A 304 -42.83 -11.66 -4.57
C PRO A 304 -42.38 -11.17 -3.18
N ASN A 305 -41.58 -11.98 -2.47
CA ASN A 305 -41.09 -11.71 -1.11
C ASN A 305 -39.70 -11.04 -1.07
N VAL A 306 -39.06 -10.83 -2.22
CA VAL A 306 -37.75 -10.18 -2.37
C VAL A 306 -37.92 -8.66 -2.49
N THR A 307 -36.88 -7.89 -2.18
CA THR A 307 -36.83 -6.44 -2.37
C THR A 307 -35.52 -6.04 -3.05
N ILE A 308 -35.50 -4.89 -3.72
CA ILE A 308 -34.23 -4.24 -4.04
C ILE A 308 -33.62 -3.73 -2.72
N GLY A 309 -32.35 -4.05 -2.49
CA GLY A 309 -31.55 -3.63 -1.33
C GLY A 309 -30.59 -2.49 -1.64
N THR A 310 -29.90 -2.53 -2.79
CA THR A 310 -29.09 -1.39 -3.29
C THR A 310 -29.24 -1.22 -4.80
N ILE A 311 -29.06 0.02 -5.27
CA ILE A 311 -28.81 0.36 -6.67
C ILE A 311 -27.58 1.26 -6.72
N GLU A 312 -26.57 0.83 -7.47
CA GLU A 312 -25.27 1.50 -7.63
C GLU A 312 -25.02 1.86 -9.10
N GLY A 313 -24.19 2.87 -9.37
CA GLY A 313 -23.89 3.35 -10.72
C GLY A 313 -24.96 4.26 -11.35
N VAL A 314 -26.06 4.53 -10.65
CA VAL A 314 -27.18 5.39 -11.10
C VAL A 314 -27.16 6.73 -10.37
N SER A 315 -27.35 7.82 -11.12
CA SER A 315 -27.46 9.20 -10.59
C SER A 315 -28.73 9.95 -11.03
N LYS A 316 -29.54 9.35 -11.92
CA LYS A 316 -30.79 9.90 -12.46
C LYS A 316 -31.91 8.88 -12.38
N PHE A 317 -32.60 8.85 -11.24
CA PHE A 317 -33.88 8.13 -11.13
C PHE A 317 -35.00 9.01 -11.70
N VAL A 318 -35.99 8.41 -12.37
CA VAL A 318 -37.17 9.15 -12.83
C VAL A 318 -38.06 9.45 -11.62
N ASN A 319 -38.51 10.70 -11.46
CA ASN A 319 -39.44 11.07 -10.40
C ASN A 319 -40.72 10.19 -10.47
N PRO A 320 -41.10 9.45 -9.40
CA PRO A 320 -42.28 8.57 -9.41
C PRO A 320 -43.59 9.25 -9.78
N GLU A 321 -43.78 10.53 -9.42
CA GLU A 321 -44.98 11.30 -9.80
C GLU A 321 -45.00 11.56 -11.30
N LYS A 322 -43.85 11.95 -11.89
CA LYS A 322 -43.74 12.16 -13.35
C LYS A 322 -43.85 10.86 -14.13
N ARG A 323 -43.22 9.79 -13.64
CA ARG A 323 -43.38 8.43 -14.17
C ARG A 323 -44.85 8.03 -14.21
N LYS A 324 -45.63 8.38 -13.18
CA LYS A 324 -47.08 8.15 -13.16
C LYS A 324 -47.82 9.05 -14.15
N GLU A 325 -47.50 10.33 -14.25
CA GLU A 325 -48.09 11.25 -15.25
C GLU A 325 -47.90 10.70 -16.68
N VAL A 326 -46.67 10.30 -17.04
CA VAL A 326 -46.37 9.66 -18.34
C VAL A 326 -47.10 8.33 -18.47
N SER A 327 -47.18 7.51 -17.41
CA SER A 327 -47.89 6.22 -17.43
C SER A 327 -49.39 6.34 -17.62
N ASP A 328 -50.00 7.38 -17.06
CA ASP A 328 -51.44 7.65 -17.16
C ASP A 328 -51.80 8.24 -18.55
N ALA A 329 -50.86 8.94 -19.19
CA ALA A 329 -50.99 9.44 -20.56
C ALA A 329 -50.73 8.35 -21.61
N ASN A 330 -49.62 7.60 -21.49
CA ASN A 330 -49.32 6.42 -22.30
C ASN A 330 -48.30 5.52 -21.58
N ARG A 331 -48.77 4.37 -21.07
CA ARG A 331 -47.98 3.38 -20.33
C ARG A 331 -46.72 2.90 -21.08
N ASN A 332 -46.73 2.87 -22.41
CA ASN A 332 -45.60 2.37 -23.20
C ASN A 332 -44.45 3.40 -23.32
N LEU A 333 -44.73 4.69 -23.08
CA LEU A 333 -43.75 5.77 -23.22
C LEU A 333 -42.91 6.01 -21.95
N VAL A 334 -43.27 5.40 -20.81
CA VAL A 334 -42.49 5.54 -19.56
C VAL A 334 -41.07 4.96 -19.64
N HIS A 335 -40.78 4.22 -20.71
CA HIS A 335 -39.53 3.51 -20.99
C HIS A 335 -38.64 4.20 -22.02
N THR A 336 -38.98 5.41 -22.50
CA THR A 336 -38.22 6.13 -23.54
C THR A 336 -37.66 7.45 -23.03
N VAL A 337 -36.45 7.83 -23.48
CA VAL A 337 -35.81 9.09 -23.06
C VAL A 337 -36.59 10.33 -23.52
N SER A 338 -37.29 10.25 -24.67
CA SER A 338 -38.13 11.33 -25.20
C SER A 338 -39.22 11.82 -24.24
N SER A 339 -39.64 10.98 -23.28
CA SER A 339 -40.76 11.25 -22.37
C SER A 339 -40.42 12.11 -21.15
N TYR A 340 -39.13 12.38 -20.91
CA TYR A 340 -38.66 13.03 -19.68
C TYR A 340 -37.65 14.14 -19.97
N SER A 341 -37.89 15.31 -19.39
CA SER A 341 -36.98 16.45 -19.39
C SER A 341 -35.94 16.35 -18.26
N GLU A 342 -34.87 17.14 -18.31
CA GLU A 342 -33.80 17.08 -17.30
C GLU A 342 -34.30 17.34 -15.85
N GLY A 343 -35.36 18.12 -15.68
CA GLY A 343 -36.00 18.37 -14.38
C GLY A 343 -36.94 17.27 -13.88
N ASP A 344 -37.20 16.22 -14.68
CA ASP A 344 -38.03 15.07 -14.30
C ASP A 344 -37.23 13.98 -13.58
N TYR A 345 -35.90 14.13 -13.48
CA TYR A 345 -35.01 13.21 -12.77
C TYR A 345 -34.68 13.71 -11.35
N VAL A 346 -34.48 12.76 -10.44
CA VAL A 346 -34.06 12.97 -9.05
C VAL A 346 -32.86 12.08 -8.72
N SER A 347 -32.04 12.50 -7.75
CA SER A 347 -30.83 11.76 -7.36
C SER A 347 -31.11 10.55 -6.46
N THR A 348 -32.27 10.49 -5.80
CA THR A 348 -32.70 9.37 -4.95
C THR A 348 -34.21 9.15 -5.02
N VAL A 349 -34.63 7.90 -4.84
CA VAL A 349 -36.03 7.45 -4.69
C VAL A 349 -36.08 6.26 -3.75
N ASP A 350 -37.26 5.94 -3.20
CA ASP A 350 -37.51 4.58 -2.70
C ASP A 350 -37.64 3.63 -3.91
N TYR A 351 -36.72 2.66 -3.99
CA TYR A 351 -36.68 1.63 -5.03
C TYR A 351 -37.03 0.23 -4.50
N SER A 352 -37.43 0.08 -3.24
CA SER A 352 -37.72 -1.21 -2.61
C SER A 352 -38.78 -2.03 -3.35
N ASN A 353 -39.74 -1.35 -3.99
CA ASN A 353 -40.80 -1.97 -4.78
C ASN A 353 -40.61 -1.80 -6.30
N GLY A 354 -39.35 -1.74 -6.75
CA GLY A 354 -38.98 -1.47 -8.14
C GLY A 354 -38.84 0.03 -8.45
N THR A 355 -38.19 0.37 -9.56
CA THR A 355 -37.92 1.77 -9.94
C THR A 355 -37.59 1.92 -11.42
N THR A 356 -37.45 3.17 -11.88
CA THR A 356 -37.03 3.54 -13.24
C THR A 356 -35.92 4.59 -13.18
N PHE A 357 -34.88 4.42 -13.99
CA PHE A 357 -33.72 5.32 -14.06
C PHE A 357 -33.16 5.46 -15.48
N LEU A 358 -32.40 6.52 -15.72
CA LEU A 358 -31.65 6.72 -16.97
C LEU A 358 -30.25 6.11 -16.85
N LEU A 359 -29.85 5.36 -17.87
CA LEU A 359 -28.46 4.96 -18.13
C LEU A 359 -27.99 5.57 -19.45
N ASN A 360 -26.86 6.28 -19.43
CA ASN A 360 -26.17 6.67 -20.66
C ASN A 360 -25.55 5.42 -21.31
N VAL A 361 -25.35 5.44 -22.63
CA VAL A 361 -24.66 4.34 -23.32
C VAL A 361 -23.25 4.15 -22.75
N GLY A 362 -22.91 2.92 -22.38
CA GLY A 362 -21.70 2.54 -21.64
C GLY A 362 -21.80 2.65 -20.11
N GLN A 363 -22.93 3.09 -19.55
CA GLN A 363 -23.16 3.17 -18.11
C GLN A 363 -23.86 1.91 -17.58
N THR A 364 -23.38 1.37 -16.45
CA THR A 364 -23.95 0.20 -15.77
C THR A 364 -24.67 0.58 -14.47
N ALA A 365 -25.91 0.15 -14.30
CA ALA A 365 -26.54 0.01 -12.98
C ALA A 365 -26.21 -1.36 -12.39
N THR A 366 -25.79 -1.41 -11.12
CA THR A 366 -25.70 -2.67 -10.35
C THR A 366 -26.82 -2.69 -9.31
N VAL A 367 -27.72 -3.66 -9.41
CA VAL A 367 -28.92 -3.81 -8.57
C VAL A 367 -28.77 -5.05 -7.72
N THR A 368 -28.74 -4.88 -6.40
CA THR A 368 -28.66 -5.98 -5.43
C THR A 368 -30.04 -6.28 -4.86
N TYR A 369 -30.56 -7.47 -5.13
CA TYR A 369 -31.82 -7.98 -4.59
C TYR A 369 -31.58 -8.83 -3.35
N VAL A 370 -32.37 -8.61 -2.30
CA VAL A 370 -32.28 -9.25 -0.99
C VAL A 370 -33.66 -9.56 -0.44
N GLY A 371 -33.80 -10.57 0.42
CA GLY A 371 -35.09 -10.91 1.04
C GLY A 371 -35.30 -12.41 1.14
N ASP A 372 -36.56 -12.83 1.23
CA ASP A 372 -36.94 -14.23 1.38
C ASP A 372 -37.19 -14.88 0.02
N PHE A 373 -36.12 -15.14 -0.74
CA PHE A 373 -36.17 -15.85 -2.02
C PHE A 373 -36.79 -17.24 -1.83
N SER A 374 -37.73 -17.61 -2.70
CA SER A 374 -38.20 -18.99 -2.87
C SER A 374 -37.23 -19.85 -3.68
N ALA A 375 -36.35 -19.22 -4.47
CA ALA A 375 -35.36 -19.88 -5.30
C ALA A 375 -34.34 -20.73 -4.54
N SER A 376 -33.82 -21.74 -5.24
CA SER A 376 -32.72 -22.59 -4.78
C SER A 376 -31.79 -22.98 -5.92
N ALA A 377 -30.51 -23.13 -5.61
CA ALA A 377 -29.51 -23.73 -6.48
C ALA A 377 -28.96 -24.99 -5.81
N ASN A 378 -28.95 -26.14 -6.50
CA ASN A 378 -28.53 -27.44 -5.94
C ASN A 378 -29.28 -27.79 -4.63
N GLY A 379 -30.56 -27.40 -4.53
CA GLY A 379 -31.37 -27.55 -3.32
C GLY A 379 -31.06 -26.56 -2.19
N GLU A 380 -29.98 -25.76 -2.27
CA GLU A 380 -29.67 -24.72 -1.29
C GLU A 380 -30.38 -23.41 -1.65
N LYS A 381 -31.01 -22.77 -0.65
CA LYS A 381 -31.82 -21.56 -0.83
C LYS A 381 -30.96 -20.35 -1.26
N ILE A 382 -31.45 -19.58 -2.24
CA ILE A 382 -30.84 -18.31 -2.63
C ILE A 382 -30.99 -17.28 -1.50
N THR A 383 -29.93 -16.49 -1.28
CA THR A 383 -29.88 -15.45 -0.24
C THR A 383 -29.82 -14.04 -0.82
N LYS A 384 -29.28 -13.91 -2.04
CA LYS A 384 -29.04 -12.65 -2.75
C LYS A 384 -28.91 -12.91 -4.25
N VAL A 385 -29.40 -11.98 -5.06
CA VAL A 385 -29.11 -11.92 -6.50
C VAL A 385 -28.54 -10.54 -6.81
N VAL A 386 -27.44 -10.49 -7.55
CA VAL A 386 -26.88 -9.24 -8.09
C VAL A 386 -27.14 -9.24 -9.58
N ALA A 387 -27.83 -8.23 -10.09
CA ALA A 387 -28.04 -8.01 -11.51
C ALA A 387 -27.34 -6.73 -11.96
N ARG A 388 -26.70 -6.77 -13.13
CA ARG A 388 -26.02 -5.61 -13.73
C ARG A 388 -26.68 -5.31 -15.07
N TYR A 389 -27.10 -4.07 -15.26
CA TYR A 389 -27.80 -3.59 -16.45
C TYR A 389 -26.94 -2.50 -17.09
N THR A 390 -26.47 -2.70 -18.31
CA THR A 390 -25.61 -1.75 -19.04
C THR A 390 -26.27 -1.36 -20.35
N ALA A 391 -26.50 -0.06 -20.58
CA ALA A 391 -27.01 0.40 -21.87
C ALA A 391 -25.92 0.27 -22.95
N VAL A 392 -26.13 -0.58 -23.95
CA VAL A 392 -25.13 -0.90 -24.99
C VAL A 392 -25.29 0.01 -26.21
N ALA A 393 -26.54 0.27 -26.61
CA ALA A 393 -26.85 1.14 -27.74
C ALA A 393 -28.16 1.91 -27.49
N SER A 394 -28.21 3.15 -27.98
CA SER A 394 -29.43 3.93 -28.15
C SER A 394 -29.16 5.10 -29.10
N GLU A 395 -30.09 5.40 -30.00
CA GLU A 395 -30.05 6.61 -30.83
C GLU A 395 -30.15 7.90 -30.00
N LYS A 396 -30.63 7.84 -28.75
CA LYS A 396 -30.67 9.00 -27.84
C LYS A 396 -29.39 9.15 -27.00
N GLY A 397 -28.43 8.23 -27.12
CA GLY A 397 -27.22 8.18 -26.29
C GLY A 397 -27.44 7.72 -24.85
N ALA A 398 -28.69 7.39 -24.49
CA ALA A 398 -29.11 6.89 -23.18
C ALA A 398 -30.42 6.10 -23.33
N SER A 399 -30.71 5.21 -22.38
CA SER A 399 -31.96 4.46 -22.29
C SER A 399 -32.62 4.65 -20.91
N ILE A 400 -33.95 4.50 -20.84
CA ILE A 400 -34.70 4.53 -19.58
C ILE A 400 -34.99 3.09 -19.16
N VAL A 401 -34.27 2.61 -18.15
CA VAL A 401 -34.37 1.23 -17.65
C VAL A 401 -35.29 1.19 -16.43
N THR A 402 -36.24 0.26 -16.45
CA THR A 402 -37.16 -0.04 -15.34
C THR A 402 -36.87 -1.43 -14.80
N VAL A 403 -36.64 -1.52 -13.50
CA VAL A 403 -36.44 -2.79 -12.78
C VAL A 403 -37.62 -3.01 -11.82
N SER A 404 -38.15 -4.23 -11.79
CA SER A 404 -39.20 -4.60 -10.83
C SER A 404 -38.61 -4.94 -9.45
N LYS A 405 -39.50 -5.17 -8.49
CA LYS A 405 -39.18 -5.71 -7.16
C LYS A 405 -38.72 -7.16 -7.22
N ASP A 406 -39.50 -7.98 -7.94
CA ASP A 406 -39.20 -9.39 -8.22
C ASP A 406 -38.13 -9.43 -9.33
N PRO A 407 -36.91 -9.93 -9.06
CA PRO A 407 -35.85 -9.96 -10.07
C PRO A 407 -36.08 -10.98 -11.19
N THR A 408 -37.12 -11.80 -11.12
CA THR A 408 -37.54 -12.73 -12.20
C THR A 408 -38.62 -12.14 -13.12
N GLU A 409 -39.24 -11.02 -12.73
CA GLU A 409 -40.10 -10.22 -13.62
C GLU A 409 -39.27 -9.48 -14.68
N THR A 410 -39.96 -8.81 -15.60
CA THR A 410 -39.35 -8.14 -16.74
C THR A 410 -38.57 -6.88 -16.33
N VAL A 411 -37.32 -6.78 -16.80
CA VAL A 411 -36.70 -5.46 -17.00
C VAL A 411 -37.33 -4.83 -18.23
N ILE A 412 -37.54 -3.51 -18.20
CA ILE A 412 -38.26 -2.80 -19.26
C ILE A 412 -37.53 -1.53 -19.66
N PHE A 413 -37.13 -1.44 -20.92
CA PHE A 413 -36.40 -0.31 -21.52
C PHE A 413 -36.87 -0.07 -22.96
N GLY A 414 -36.52 1.04 -23.60
CA GLY A 414 -36.90 1.23 -25.00
C GLY A 414 -36.68 2.61 -25.62
N SER A 415 -37.05 2.69 -26.89
CA SER A 415 -36.87 3.84 -27.77
C SER A 415 -38.19 4.34 -28.37
N ASP A 416 -38.15 5.47 -29.06
CA ASP A 416 -39.34 6.28 -29.38
C ASP A 416 -40.05 5.86 -30.67
N ALA A 417 -40.69 4.68 -30.63
CA ALA A 417 -41.49 4.14 -31.74
C ALA A 417 -42.82 4.89 -32.00
N THR A 418 -43.03 6.10 -31.46
CA THR A 418 -44.25 6.89 -31.74
C THR A 418 -44.40 7.26 -33.21
N GLN A 419 -43.30 7.23 -33.97
CA GLN A 419 -43.25 7.43 -35.43
C GLN A 419 -43.36 6.12 -36.23
N GLY A 420 -43.60 4.99 -35.54
CA GLY A 420 -43.58 3.63 -36.09
C GLY A 420 -42.27 2.89 -35.85
N PHE A 421 -42.19 1.64 -36.31
CA PHE A 421 -40.98 0.80 -36.29
C PHE A 421 -39.96 1.31 -37.33
N VAL A 422 -39.21 2.35 -36.97
CA VAL A 422 -38.12 2.94 -37.77
C VAL A 422 -36.82 2.99 -36.94
N GLY A 423 -35.72 3.47 -37.51
CA GLY A 423 -34.43 3.57 -36.80
C GLY A 423 -33.88 2.23 -36.31
N VAL A 424 -33.01 2.28 -35.30
CA VAL A 424 -32.47 1.13 -34.57
C VAL A 424 -32.98 1.16 -33.12
N GLY A 425 -33.42 0.01 -32.61
CA GLY A 425 -33.87 -0.10 -31.22
C GLY A 425 -32.74 0.08 -30.20
N ASP A 426 -33.11 0.37 -28.95
CA ASP A 426 -32.15 0.35 -27.84
C ASP A 426 -31.64 -1.08 -27.58
N GLU A 427 -30.43 -1.21 -27.04
CA GLU A 427 -29.83 -2.47 -26.58
C GLU A 427 -29.40 -2.37 -25.09
N LEU A 428 -29.67 -3.42 -24.31
CA LEU A 428 -29.34 -3.54 -22.89
C LEU A 428 -28.61 -4.84 -22.59
N HIS A 429 -27.39 -4.77 -22.04
CA HIS A 429 -26.69 -5.94 -21.51
C HIS A 429 -27.14 -6.22 -20.08
N ILE A 430 -27.39 -7.49 -19.77
CA ILE A 430 -27.91 -7.98 -18.50
C ILE A 430 -26.98 -9.08 -18.01
N GLU A 431 -26.29 -8.86 -16.89
CA GLU A 431 -25.52 -9.90 -16.17
C GLU A 431 -26.26 -10.27 -14.88
N LYS A 432 -26.25 -11.55 -14.47
CA LYS A 432 -26.73 -12.00 -13.16
C LYS A 432 -25.71 -12.90 -12.45
N THR A 433 -25.52 -12.65 -11.16
CA THR A 433 -24.75 -13.49 -10.21
C THR A 433 -25.65 -13.88 -9.04
N PHE A 434 -25.67 -15.17 -8.71
CA PHE A 434 -26.54 -15.76 -7.68
C PHE A 434 -25.73 -16.18 -6.45
N TYR A 435 -26.33 -16.11 -5.27
CA TYR A 435 -25.68 -16.47 -4.00
C TYR A 435 -26.60 -17.31 -3.13
N THR A 436 -26.04 -18.31 -2.44
CA THR A 436 -26.69 -19.10 -1.37
C THR A 436 -26.09 -18.71 -0.01
N ALA A 437 -26.14 -19.57 1.02
CA ALA A 437 -25.34 -19.37 2.24
C ALA A 437 -23.91 -19.94 2.08
N SER A 438 -23.72 -20.97 1.24
CA SER A 438 -22.39 -21.54 0.93
C SER A 438 -21.49 -20.62 0.11
N GLY A 439 -22.04 -19.66 -0.65
CA GLY A 439 -21.25 -18.71 -1.44
C GLY A 439 -21.96 -18.22 -2.70
N LYS A 440 -21.20 -17.95 -3.77
CA LYS A 440 -21.76 -17.80 -5.12
C LYS A 440 -22.26 -19.15 -5.64
N VAL A 441 -23.34 -19.14 -6.42
CA VAL A 441 -23.73 -20.28 -7.24
C VAL A 441 -22.79 -20.38 -8.44
N VAL A 442 -22.27 -21.57 -8.70
CA VAL A 442 -21.43 -21.87 -9.86
C VAL A 442 -22.14 -22.96 -10.67
N ALA A 443 -22.36 -22.74 -11.96
CA ALA A 443 -22.85 -23.78 -12.85
C ALA A 443 -21.71 -24.77 -13.15
N THR A 444 -22.04 -26.05 -13.27
CA THR A 444 -21.12 -27.11 -13.73
C THR A 444 -21.88 -28.06 -14.66
N LYS A 445 -21.19 -28.99 -15.35
CA LYS A 445 -21.87 -30.03 -16.17
C LYS A 445 -22.77 -30.94 -15.34
N GLU A 446 -22.45 -31.10 -14.06
CA GLU A 446 -23.18 -31.89 -13.06
C GLU A 446 -24.26 -31.04 -12.33
N ASN A 447 -24.27 -29.73 -12.57
CA ASN A 447 -25.18 -28.74 -11.98
C ASN A 447 -25.56 -27.64 -13.01
N PRO A 448 -26.08 -27.96 -14.21
CA PRO A 448 -26.25 -26.99 -15.28
C PRO A 448 -27.46 -26.08 -15.04
N ILE A 449 -27.31 -24.79 -15.36
CA ILE A 449 -28.34 -23.77 -15.18
C ILE A 449 -29.00 -23.48 -16.53
N ILE A 450 -30.34 -23.50 -16.58
CA ILE A 450 -31.11 -23.23 -17.80
C ILE A 450 -31.93 -21.96 -17.62
N PHE A 451 -31.59 -20.87 -18.33
CA PHE A 451 -32.41 -19.66 -18.39
C PHE A 451 -33.42 -19.74 -19.55
N SER A 452 -34.61 -19.20 -19.32
CA SER A 452 -35.63 -19.01 -20.35
C SER A 452 -35.33 -17.76 -21.17
N ILE A 453 -35.56 -17.83 -22.48
CA ILE A 453 -35.81 -16.66 -23.32
C ILE A 453 -37.17 -16.86 -23.99
N SER A 454 -38.10 -15.94 -23.80
CA SER A 454 -39.52 -16.08 -24.13
C SER A 454 -40.14 -14.71 -24.38
N SER A 455 -41.30 -14.69 -25.06
CA SER A 455 -41.91 -13.45 -25.56
C SER A 455 -40.96 -12.69 -26.50
N MET A 456 -40.25 -13.43 -27.35
CA MET A 456 -39.37 -12.86 -28.37
C MET A 456 -40.21 -12.38 -29.56
N ASN A 457 -40.81 -11.19 -29.48
CA ASN A 457 -41.78 -10.74 -30.48
C ASN A 457 -41.16 -10.60 -31.89
N SER A 458 -41.95 -10.87 -32.94
CA SER A 458 -41.51 -10.69 -34.33
C SER A 458 -42.64 -10.48 -35.33
N LEU A 459 -42.49 -9.41 -36.10
CA LEU A 459 -43.22 -9.09 -37.33
C LEU A 459 -42.49 -9.61 -38.59
N GLY A 460 -41.42 -10.40 -38.42
CA GLY A 460 -40.55 -10.92 -39.46
C GLY A 460 -39.26 -10.09 -39.64
N GLU A 461 -38.22 -10.73 -40.17
CA GLU A 461 -36.85 -10.20 -40.26
C GLU A 461 -36.74 -8.82 -40.94
N ASP A 462 -37.40 -8.62 -42.10
CA ASP A 462 -37.46 -7.32 -42.79
C ASP A 462 -38.20 -6.22 -41.98
N SER A 463 -38.98 -6.59 -40.97
CA SER A 463 -40.01 -5.77 -40.33
C SER A 463 -39.63 -5.32 -38.92
N TYR A 464 -39.78 -6.18 -37.92
CA TYR A 464 -39.44 -5.93 -36.51
C TYR A 464 -39.20 -7.27 -35.85
N PHE A 465 -38.15 -7.38 -35.06
CA PHE A 465 -37.90 -8.57 -34.26
C PHE A 465 -37.08 -8.21 -33.02
N GLU A 466 -37.35 -8.93 -31.94
CA GLU A 466 -36.61 -8.87 -30.70
C GLU A 466 -35.54 -9.96 -30.68
N TYR A 467 -34.38 -9.67 -30.08
CA TYR A 467 -33.23 -10.57 -30.14
C TYR A 467 -32.42 -10.62 -28.84
N VAL A 468 -31.74 -11.75 -28.66
CA VAL A 468 -30.65 -11.94 -27.70
C VAL A 468 -29.35 -12.12 -28.48
N LYS A 469 -28.24 -11.54 -28.01
CA LYS A 469 -26.88 -11.71 -28.54
C LYS A 469 -25.86 -11.60 -27.39
N ASP A 470 -24.57 -11.57 -27.72
CA ASP A 470 -23.46 -11.33 -26.78
C ASP A 470 -23.54 -12.19 -25.50
N LEU A 471 -23.85 -13.49 -25.66
CA LEU A 471 -23.86 -14.43 -24.55
C LEU A 471 -22.48 -14.50 -23.89
N SER A 472 -22.44 -14.59 -22.56
CA SER A 472 -21.21 -14.91 -21.83
C SER A 472 -20.65 -16.25 -22.29
N SER A 473 -19.32 -16.40 -22.31
CA SER A 473 -18.62 -17.57 -22.87
C SER A 473 -18.89 -18.90 -22.17
N ASN A 474 -19.56 -18.88 -21.02
CA ASN A 474 -20.05 -20.03 -20.28
C ASN A 474 -21.52 -20.42 -20.60
N MET A 475 -22.19 -19.66 -21.47
CA MET A 475 -23.58 -19.85 -21.88
C MET A 475 -23.68 -20.22 -23.36
N ARG A 476 -24.61 -21.12 -23.70
CA ARG A 476 -24.94 -21.50 -25.08
C ARG A 476 -26.44 -21.53 -25.32
N PHE A 477 -26.86 -21.21 -26.55
CA PHE A 477 -28.26 -21.36 -26.96
C PHE A 477 -28.61 -22.85 -27.11
N VAL A 478 -29.84 -23.19 -26.70
CA VAL A 478 -30.45 -24.48 -26.96
C VAL A 478 -31.88 -24.24 -27.49
N PRO A 479 -32.18 -24.66 -28.72
CA PRO A 479 -33.51 -24.47 -29.29
C PRO A 479 -34.55 -25.36 -28.60
N ILE A 480 -35.78 -24.87 -28.54
CA ILE A 480 -36.95 -25.69 -28.21
C ILE A 480 -37.49 -26.23 -29.54
N THR A 481 -37.71 -27.54 -29.63
CA THR A 481 -38.15 -28.19 -30.86
C THR A 481 -39.50 -27.62 -31.32
N GLY A 482 -39.57 -27.23 -32.59
CA GLY A 482 -40.71 -26.50 -33.19
C GLY A 482 -40.65 -24.98 -33.07
N SER A 483 -39.80 -24.42 -32.19
CA SER A 483 -39.67 -22.98 -32.01
C SER A 483 -39.24 -22.24 -33.28
N GLN A 484 -39.78 -21.04 -33.46
CA GLN A 484 -39.35 -20.11 -34.51
C GLN A 484 -38.15 -19.27 -34.07
N VAL A 485 -37.85 -19.21 -32.76
CA VAL A 485 -36.65 -18.57 -32.22
C VAL A 485 -35.45 -19.48 -32.48
N GLN A 486 -34.49 -19.01 -33.27
CA GLN A 486 -33.29 -19.74 -33.67
C GLN A 486 -32.07 -18.82 -33.59
N ASP A 487 -30.86 -19.39 -33.60
CA ASP A 487 -29.61 -18.63 -33.71
C ASP A 487 -29.31 -18.32 -35.18
N HIS A 488 -29.09 -17.03 -35.46
CA HIS A 488 -28.73 -16.48 -36.76
C HIS A 488 -27.42 -15.70 -36.60
N ASP A 489 -26.29 -16.37 -36.85
CA ASP A 489 -24.92 -15.82 -36.76
C ASP A 489 -24.57 -15.15 -35.41
N GLY A 490 -24.98 -15.76 -34.29
CA GLY A 490 -24.75 -15.26 -32.93
C GLY A 490 -25.82 -14.29 -32.44
N LYS A 491 -26.95 -14.22 -33.15
CA LYS A 491 -28.11 -13.38 -32.85
C LYS A 491 -29.36 -14.25 -32.83
N ILE A 492 -29.96 -14.42 -31.65
CA ILE A 492 -31.04 -15.35 -31.39
C ILE A 492 -32.38 -14.62 -31.47
N TYR A 493 -33.21 -14.94 -32.46
CA TYR A 493 -34.52 -14.31 -32.70
C TYR A 493 -35.42 -15.17 -33.59
N ALA A 494 -36.67 -14.74 -33.81
CA ALA A 494 -37.57 -15.32 -34.79
C ALA A 494 -37.56 -14.52 -36.11
N SER A 495 -36.99 -15.10 -37.16
CA SER A 495 -36.94 -14.50 -38.51
C SER A 495 -38.30 -14.52 -39.23
N THR A 496 -39.18 -15.46 -38.88
CA THR A 496 -40.60 -15.48 -39.29
C THR A 496 -41.45 -14.57 -38.39
N SER A 497 -42.55 -14.02 -38.90
CA SER A 497 -43.48 -13.30 -38.02
C SER A 497 -44.23 -14.28 -37.14
N ILE A 498 -44.09 -14.11 -35.82
CA ILE A 498 -44.79 -14.91 -34.81
C ILE A 498 -45.82 -14.14 -34.00
N ASP A 499 -45.94 -12.82 -34.15
CA ASP A 499 -47.05 -12.05 -33.56
C ASP A 499 -48.33 -12.18 -34.39
N THR A 500 -48.20 -12.26 -35.73
CA THR A 500 -49.33 -12.07 -36.66
C THR A 500 -49.78 -13.33 -37.39
N ILE A 501 -49.00 -14.42 -37.33
CA ILE A 501 -49.26 -15.66 -38.08
C ILE A 501 -49.64 -16.78 -37.11
N ALA A 502 -50.78 -17.41 -37.33
CA ALA A 502 -51.18 -18.62 -36.61
C ALA A 502 -50.42 -19.85 -37.13
N PRO A 503 -49.99 -20.80 -36.27
CA PRO A 503 -50.33 -20.92 -34.85
C PRO A 503 -49.48 -20.08 -33.89
N TYR A 504 -48.43 -19.42 -34.38
CA TYR A 504 -47.41 -18.75 -33.57
C TYR A 504 -47.93 -17.52 -32.80
N SER A 505 -48.96 -16.85 -33.31
CA SER A 505 -49.59 -15.63 -32.73
C SER A 505 -50.19 -15.78 -31.32
N GLY A 506 -50.09 -16.96 -30.70
CA GLY A 506 -50.41 -17.19 -29.29
C GLY A 506 -49.20 -17.20 -28.36
N HIS A 507 -47.97 -16.96 -28.84
CA HIS A 507 -46.74 -17.27 -28.08
C HIS A 507 -46.47 -16.36 -26.86
N ASP A 508 -46.91 -15.11 -26.89
CA ASP A 508 -46.57 -14.09 -25.87
C ASP A 508 -47.28 -14.29 -24.51
N SER A 509 -48.36 -15.08 -24.46
CA SER A 509 -49.05 -15.38 -23.19
C SER A 509 -48.31 -16.46 -22.39
N ILE A 510 -48.02 -16.16 -21.11
CA ILE A 510 -47.29 -17.08 -20.21
C ILE A 510 -47.99 -18.43 -20.01
N ASP A 511 -49.32 -18.45 -20.02
CA ASP A 511 -50.17 -19.65 -19.90
C ASP A 511 -50.46 -20.34 -21.25
N SER A 512 -49.84 -19.87 -22.34
CA SER A 512 -50.14 -20.36 -23.68
C SER A 512 -49.55 -21.76 -23.94
N PRO A 513 -50.34 -22.72 -24.43
CA PRO A 513 -49.82 -24.02 -24.85
C PRO A 513 -48.91 -23.93 -26.08
N VAL A 514 -48.84 -22.76 -26.74
CA VAL A 514 -47.97 -22.48 -27.89
C VAL A 514 -46.89 -21.43 -27.58
N ARG A 515 -46.65 -21.11 -26.29
CA ARG A 515 -45.57 -20.21 -25.82
C ARG A 515 -44.19 -20.59 -26.36
N TYR A 516 -43.96 -21.88 -26.59
CA TYR A 516 -42.69 -22.40 -27.10
C TYR A 516 -42.33 -21.88 -28.51
N TYR A 517 -43.29 -21.48 -29.34
CA TYR A 517 -43.00 -20.97 -30.69
C TYR A 517 -42.21 -19.65 -30.69
N GLY A 518 -42.36 -18.83 -29.64
CA GLY A 518 -41.62 -17.60 -29.42
C GLY A 518 -40.64 -17.68 -28.25
N SER A 519 -40.04 -18.86 -28.04
CA SER A 519 -39.15 -19.12 -26.92
C SER A 519 -37.95 -20.01 -27.27
N GLY A 520 -36.90 -19.93 -26.45
CA GLY A 520 -35.76 -20.84 -26.45
C GLY A 520 -35.18 -20.97 -25.05
N ALA A 521 -34.03 -21.64 -24.94
CA ALA A 521 -33.30 -21.77 -23.69
C ALA A 521 -31.84 -21.34 -23.84
N LEU A 522 -31.23 -20.88 -22.73
CA LEU A 522 -29.82 -20.62 -22.61
C LEU A 522 -29.25 -21.51 -21.50
N VAL A 523 -28.37 -22.43 -21.85
CA VAL A 523 -27.77 -23.39 -20.91
C VAL A 523 -26.37 -22.90 -20.51
N ALA A 524 -26.09 -22.92 -19.20
CA ALA A 524 -24.78 -22.65 -18.63
C ALA A 524 -24.25 -23.89 -17.89
N GLU A 525 -23.02 -24.30 -18.21
CA GLU A 525 -22.36 -25.51 -17.66
C GLU A 525 -21.03 -25.19 -16.97
N SER A 526 -20.73 -23.90 -16.78
CA SER A 526 -19.54 -23.39 -16.11
C SER A 526 -19.78 -21.96 -15.58
N GLY A 527 -18.89 -21.46 -14.73
CA GLY A 527 -18.88 -20.06 -14.28
C GLY A 527 -19.97 -19.70 -13.24
N ASP A 528 -19.86 -18.49 -12.70
CA ASP A 528 -20.68 -17.99 -11.58
C ASP A 528 -21.56 -16.78 -11.91
N THR A 529 -21.43 -16.28 -13.14
CA THR A 529 -22.03 -15.05 -13.64
C THR A 529 -22.52 -15.33 -15.06
N PHE A 530 -23.71 -14.84 -15.38
CA PHE A 530 -24.47 -15.22 -16.57
C PHE A 530 -24.96 -13.95 -17.27
N GLY A 531 -24.42 -13.66 -18.45
CA GLY A 531 -24.64 -12.40 -19.16
C GLY A 531 -25.12 -12.57 -20.60
N LEU A 532 -25.90 -11.60 -21.09
CA LEU A 532 -26.46 -11.54 -22.44
C LEU A 532 -26.85 -10.09 -22.79
N THR A 533 -26.86 -9.72 -24.07
CA THR A 533 -27.45 -8.45 -24.56
C THR A 533 -28.80 -8.70 -25.20
N VAL A 534 -29.81 -7.90 -24.82
CA VAL A 534 -31.13 -7.87 -25.44
C VAL A 534 -31.35 -6.58 -26.23
N GLY A 535 -32.15 -6.65 -27.30
CA GLY A 535 -32.52 -5.49 -28.09
C GLY A 535 -33.62 -5.79 -29.12
N ALA A 536 -33.95 -4.78 -29.92
CA ALA A 536 -34.93 -4.88 -31.01
C ALA A 536 -34.37 -4.31 -32.31
N SER A 537 -34.83 -4.81 -33.46
CA SER A 537 -34.24 -4.46 -34.77
C SER A 537 -34.60 -3.06 -35.26
N LYS A 538 -35.66 -2.46 -34.72
CA LYS A 538 -36.13 -1.07 -34.94
C LYS A 538 -36.70 -0.51 -33.64
N HIS A 539 -37.10 0.77 -33.62
CA HIS A 539 -37.58 1.44 -32.41
C HIS A 539 -38.70 0.67 -31.69
N GLN A 540 -38.63 0.62 -30.35
CA GLN A 540 -39.54 -0.16 -29.51
C GLN A 540 -39.96 0.59 -28.22
N THR A 541 -41.25 0.94 -28.10
CA THR A 541 -41.80 1.63 -26.91
C THR A 541 -42.05 0.66 -25.76
N GLY A 542 -40.97 0.30 -25.06
CA GLY A 542 -40.96 -0.78 -24.09
C GLY A 542 -40.65 -2.11 -24.75
N HIS A 543 -39.54 -2.70 -24.34
CA HIS A 543 -39.11 -4.08 -24.57
C HIS A 543 -39.14 -4.78 -23.21
N TRP A 544 -39.91 -5.86 -23.09
CA TRP A 544 -40.15 -6.55 -21.82
C TRP A 544 -39.36 -7.87 -21.78
N PHE A 545 -38.25 -7.91 -21.03
CA PHE A 545 -37.41 -9.11 -20.98
C PHE A 545 -37.16 -9.63 -19.57
N ALA A 546 -37.32 -10.94 -19.36
CA ALA A 546 -37.22 -11.59 -18.05
C ALA A 546 -36.21 -12.75 -18.07
N MET A 547 -35.00 -12.52 -17.54
CA MET A 547 -34.00 -13.57 -17.35
C MET A 547 -34.30 -14.38 -16.07
N ASN A 548 -35.07 -15.46 -16.22
CA ASN A 548 -35.47 -16.38 -15.13
C ASN A 548 -35.36 -17.84 -15.62
N THR A 549 -35.71 -18.83 -14.78
CA THR A 549 -35.64 -20.26 -15.17
C THR A 549 -37.00 -20.91 -15.48
N ASN A 550 -38.01 -20.10 -15.83
CA ASN A 550 -39.35 -20.55 -16.23
C ASN A 550 -39.42 -20.94 -17.72
N VAL A 551 -38.55 -21.87 -18.15
CA VAL A 551 -38.38 -22.29 -19.56
C VAL A 551 -39.70 -22.73 -20.17
N ALA A 552 -39.99 -22.31 -21.41
CA ALA A 552 -41.20 -22.67 -22.15
C ALA A 552 -41.15 -24.11 -22.75
N ALA A 553 -40.55 -25.06 -22.03
CA ALA A 553 -40.41 -26.46 -22.45
C ALA A 553 -40.40 -27.38 -21.23
N SER A 554 -40.63 -28.68 -21.45
CA SER A 554 -40.50 -29.68 -20.39
C SER A 554 -39.02 -29.83 -19.97
N ILE A 555 -38.73 -29.57 -18.69
CA ILE A 555 -37.41 -29.73 -18.07
C ILE A 555 -37.55 -30.47 -16.73
N SER A 556 -36.53 -31.22 -16.33
CA SER A 556 -36.46 -31.86 -15.00
C SER A 556 -35.56 -31.07 -14.05
N GLU A 557 -35.94 -31.04 -12.78
CA GLU A 557 -35.18 -30.43 -11.70
C GLU A 557 -34.22 -31.49 -11.10
N LYS A 558 -32.95 -31.12 -10.87
CA LYS A 558 -31.93 -32.03 -10.35
C LYS A 558 -32.28 -32.53 -8.94
N LYS A 559 -32.07 -33.83 -8.68
CA LYS A 559 -32.27 -34.48 -7.38
C LYS A 559 -30.96 -35.14 -6.94
N ASP A 560 -30.36 -34.67 -5.85
CA ASP A 560 -29.22 -35.35 -5.21
C ASP A 560 -29.73 -36.43 -4.25
N ILE A 561 -29.38 -37.69 -4.53
CA ILE A 561 -29.90 -38.88 -3.84
C ILE A 561 -28.72 -39.59 -3.14
N PRO A 562 -28.47 -39.34 -1.85
CA PRO A 562 -27.27 -39.85 -1.18
C PRO A 562 -27.32 -41.37 -0.96
N GLU A 563 -26.26 -42.07 -1.38
CA GLU A 563 -26.12 -43.52 -1.17
C GLU A 563 -25.81 -43.82 0.31
N PRO A 564 -26.55 -44.73 0.98
CA PRO A 564 -26.34 -45.03 2.39
C PRO A 564 -25.05 -45.83 2.64
N GLU A 565 -24.34 -45.51 3.72
CA GLU A 565 -23.11 -46.24 4.11
C GLU A 565 -23.37 -47.73 4.36
N LYS A 566 -22.53 -48.57 3.75
CA LYS A 566 -22.66 -50.03 3.79
C LYS A 566 -21.95 -50.61 5.01
N PRO A 567 -22.62 -51.40 5.87
CA PRO A 567 -21.99 -52.00 7.04
C PRO A 567 -20.97 -53.08 6.65
N THR A 568 -19.81 -53.07 7.30
CA THR A 568 -18.72 -54.02 7.04
C THR A 568 -19.10 -55.42 7.53
N PRO A 569 -19.04 -56.46 6.68
CA PRO A 569 -19.26 -57.84 7.11
C PRO A 569 -18.06 -58.35 7.95
N PRO A 570 -18.27 -59.18 8.98
CA PRO A 570 -17.21 -60.05 9.49
C PRO A 570 -16.80 -61.09 8.42
N GLU A 571 -15.50 -61.39 8.26
CA GLU A 571 -14.99 -62.27 7.18
C GLU A 571 -15.25 -63.78 7.42
N PRO A 572 -15.93 -64.46 6.46
CA PRO A 572 -15.62 -65.84 6.07
C PRO A 572 -15.15 -65.92 4.60
N LYS A 573 -14.63 -67.07 4.16
CA LYS A 573 -14.11 -67.35 2.79
C LYS A 573 -14.67 -68.70 2.26
N PRO A 574 -14.58 -69.03 0.95
CA PRO A 574 -15.61 -68.92 -0.11
C PRO A 574 -16.17 -70.32 -0.55
N ASP A 575 -16.80 -70.65 -1.69
CA ASP A 575 -17.19 -69.99 -2.98
C ASP A 575 -18.31 -70.85 -3.68
N ASP A 576 -19.09 -70.36 -4.68
CA ASP A 576 -19.94 -71.28 -5.53
C ASP A 576 -20.59 -70.73 -6.86
N THR A 577 -21.22 -71.62 -7.67
CA THR A 577 -21.55 -71.44 -9.14
C THR A 577 -23.00 -71.84 -9.65
N PRO A 578 -23.44 -71.57 -10.94
CA PRO A 578 -24.87 -71.53 -11.41
C PRO A 578 -25.47 -72.74 -12.25
N LYS A 579 -26.55 -72.55 -13.10
CA LYS A 579 -27.63 -73.55 -13.50
C LYS A 579 -28.15 -73.51 -15.00
N PRO A 580 -28.85 -74.55 -15.62
CA PRO A 580 -29.16 -74.68 -17.10
C PRO A 580 -30.66 -74.86 -17.65
N GLU A 581 -30.90 -74.99 -18.99
CA GLU A 581 -32.19 -74.78 -19.79
C GLU A 581 -32.51 -75.70 -21.09
N PRO A 582 -33.67 -75.58 -21.85
CA PRO A 582 -34.21 -76.54 -22.93
C PRO A 582 -34.40 -76.14 -24.46
N GLY A 583 -35.05 -76.96 -25.35
CA GLY A 583 -35.16 -76.85 -26.87
C GLY A 583 -36.45 -77.32 -27.68
N THR A 584 -36.42 -77.58 -29.04
CA THR A 584 -37.59 -77.57 -30.03
C THR A 584 -37.67 -78.57 -31.29
N PRO A 585 -38.81 -78.73 -32.08
CA PRO A 585 -39.10 -79.75 -33.17
C PRO A 585 -39.44 -79.28 -34.67
N ASN A 586 -39.86 -80.16 -35.64
CA ASN A 586 -39.91 -79.95 -37.17
C ASN A 586 -41.08 -80.60 -38.05
N THR A 587 -41.33 -80.19 -39.35
CA THR A 587 -42.46 -80.63 -40.29
C THR A 587 -42.24 -80.56 -41.87
N LYS A 588 -43.26 -80.88 -42.76
CA LYS A 588 -43.28 -80.93 -44.29
C LYS A 588 -44.58 -80.37 -45.03
N GLU A 589 -44.66 -80.40 -46.39
CA GLU A 589 -45.59 -79.62 -47.31
C GLU A 589 -46.33 -80.42 -48.48
N VAL A 590 -47.32 -79.85 -49.21
CA VAL A 590 -48.33 -80.54 -50.13
C VAL A 590 -48.65 -79.80 -51.50
N PRO A 591 -48.97 -80.46 -52.66
CA PRO A 591 -49.08 -79.84 -54.02
C PRO A 591 -50.50 -79.64 -54.71
N PRO A 592 -50.61 -78.95 -55.90
CA PRO A 592 -51.87 -78.52 -56.59
C PRO A 592 -52.17 -79.10 -58.02
N LEU A 593 -53.25 -78.63 -58.72
CA LEU A 593 -53.96 -79.27 -59.88
C LEU A 593 -54.01 -78.43 -61.21
N GLU A 594 -54.07 -79.06 -62.42
CA GLU A 594 -53.96 -78.40 -63.77
C GLU A 594 -54.95 -78.86 -64.91
N LYS A 595 -54.95 -78.15 -66.06
CA LYS A 595 -55.70 -78.44 -67.33
C LYS A 595 -54.92 -78.04 -68.61
N PHE A 596 -55.31 -78.55 -69.80
CA PHE A 596 -54.53 -78.52 -71.07
C PHE A 596 -54.89 -77.40 -72.10
N ILE A 597 -53.87 -76.83 -72.77
CA ILE A 597 -53.93 -75.88 -73.91
C ILE A 597 -52.74 -76.12 -74.89
N PRO A 598 -52.91 -76.05 -76.24
CA PRO A 598 -51.84 -76.22 -77.25
C PRO A 598 -50.98 -74.96 -77.51
N VAL A 599 -49.85 -75.10 -78.22
CA VAL A 599 -48.80 -74.06 -78.34
C VAL A 599 -48.33 -73.83 -79.79
N THR A 600 -48.00 -72.56 -80.12
CA THR A 600 -47.27 -72.09 -81.31
C THR A 600 -46.06 -71.21 -80.90
N VAL A 601 -45.11 -70.96 -81.81
CA VAL A 601 -43.81 -70.30 -81.51
C VAL A 601 -43.66 -68.96 -82.22
N THR A 602 -42.93 -68.03 -81.60
CA THR A 602 -42.39 -66.80 -82.21
C THR A 602 -40.97 -66.60 -81.66
N PRO A 603 -39.95 -66.29 -82.48
CA PRO A 603 -38.55 -66.28 -82.02
C PRO A 603 -38.24 -65.13 -81.05
N GLU A 604 -37.43 -65.41 -80.04
CA GLU A 604 -36.99 -64.46 -79.00
C GLU A 604 -35.75 -63.67 -79.51
N PRO A 605 -35.75 -62.32 -79.45
CA PRO A 605 -34.62 -61.51 -79.86
C PRO A 605 -33.47 -61.51 -78.82
N PRO A 606 -32.21 -61.27 -79.21
CA PRO A 606 -31.08 -61.27 -78.30
C PRO A 606 -31.15 -60.13 -77.28
N LYS A 607 -30.80 -60.44 -76.03
CA LYS A 607 -30.77 -59.50 -74.89
C LYS A 607 -29.51 -58.65 -74.91
N LYS A 608 -29.60 -57.42 -74.40
CA LYS A 608 -28.44 -56.55 -74.12
C LYS A 608 -28.10 -56.63 -72.62
N PRO A 609 -26.81 -56.59 -72.23
CA PRO A 609 -26.43 -56.51 -70.83
C PRO A 609 -26.78 -55.14 -70.26
N ASN A 610 -27.19 -55.11 -68.99
CA ASN A 610 -27.49 -53.89 -68.27
C ASN A 610 -26.36 -53.58 -67.28
N PHE A 611 -25.39 -52.76 -67.71
CA PHE A 611 -24.27 -52.36 -66.87
C PHE A 611 -24.72 -51.40 -65.77
N LEU A 612 -24.30 -51.69 -64.54
CA LEU A 612 -24.44 -50.80 -63.40
C LEU A 612 -23.40 -49.68 -63.50
N PRO A 613 -23.75 -48.42 -63.22
CA PRO A 613 -22.80 -47.31 -63.27
C PRO A 613 -21.80 -47.38 -62.11
N HIS A 614 -20.59 -46.88 -62.34
CA HIS A 614 -19.65 -46.51 -61.28
C HIS A 614 -20.15 -45.27 -60.51
N ILE A 615 -19.73 -45.16 -59.26
CA ILE A 615 -19.84 -43.90 -58.49
C ILE A 615 -18.57 -43.06 -58.70
N PRO A 616 -18.64 -41.71 -58.65
CA PRO A 616 -17.44 -40.88 -58.69
C PRO A 616 -16.50 -41.23 -57.52
N VAL A 617 -15.21 -41.43 -57.82
CA VAL A 617 -14.17 -41.46 -56.79
C VAL A 617 -13.84 -40.00 -56.42
N PRO A 618 -13.83 -39.61 -55.14
CA PRO A 618 -13.41 -38.28 -54.72
C PRO A 618 -11.98 -37.94 -55.20
N GLU A 619 -11.71 -36.66 -55.44
CA GLU A 619 -10.33 -36.23 -55.71
C GLU A 619 -9.48 -36.32 -54.43
N LYS A 620 -8.20 -36.65 -54.60
CA LYS A 620 -7.26 -36.74 -53.47
C LYS A 620 -6.88 -35.34 -53.01
N GLU A 621 -7.39 -34.97 -51.84
CA GLU A 621 -7.04 -33.71 -51.18
C GLU A 621 -5.85 -33.89 -50.23
N THR A 622 -5.14 -32.79 -49.99
CA THR A 622 -4.01 -32.71 -49.04
C THR A 622 -4.26 -31.58 -48.08
N TYR A 623 -4.42 -31.88 -46.80
CA TYR A 623 -4.65 -30.87 -45.77
C TYR A 623 -3.34 -30.44 -45.11
N GLU A 624 -3.28 -29.17 -44.70
CA GLU A 624 -2.13 -28.58 -44.04
C GLU A 624 -2.55 -27.96 -42.71
N ALA A 625 -1.65 -27.95 -41.73
CA ALA A 625 -1.81 -27.28 -40.45
C ALA A 625 -0.56 -26.45 -40.11
N ALA A 626 -0.73 -25.40 -39.32
CA ALA A 626 0.35 -24.54 -38.85
C ALA A 626 0.35 -24.47 -37.32
N VAL A 627 1.53 -24.58 -36.73
CA VAL A 627 1.78 -24.44 -35.29
C VAL A 627 2.89 -23.44 -35.04
N HIS A 628 2.96 -22.87 -33.84
CA HIS A 628 4.03 -21.94 -33.45
C HIS A 628 4.32 -22.02 -31.95
N PRO A 629 5.60 -21.91 -31.56
CA PRO A 629 5.98 -21.91 -30.15
C PRO A 629 5.37 -20.72 -29.41
N VAL A 630 5.20 -20.86 -28.10
CA VAL A 630 4.52 -19.86 -27.28
C VAL A 630 5.37 -19.51 -26.07
N ILE A 631 5.50 -18.22 -25.76
CA ILE A 631 6.21 -17.73 -24.57
C ILE A 631 5.33 -16.81 -23.72
N VAL A 632 5.42 -16.96 -22.40
CA VAL A 632 4.88 -16.02 -21.42
C VAL A 632 5.96 -15.01 -21.07
N LYS A 633 5.60 -13.72 -21.05
CA LYS A 633 6.45 -12.61 -20.63
C LYS A 633 5.88 -12.00 -19.34
N GLN A 634 6.76 -11.70 -18.38
CA GLN A 634 6.40 -11.00 -17.15
C GLN A 634 7.35 -9.83 -16.89
N THR A 635 6.85 -8.74 -16.30
CA THR A 635 7.67 -7.55 -15.93
C THR A 635 7.37 -7.05 -14.51
N PRO A 636 7.71 -7.83 -13.46
CA PRO A 636 7.42 -7.48 -12.07
C PRO A 636 7.81 -6.04 -11.71
N ALA A 637 6.95 -5.33 -11.00
CA ALA A 637 7.24 -3.98 -10.49
C ALA A 637 7.77 -4.05 -9.05
N ASN A 638 8.53 -3.04 -8.64
CA ASN A 638 8.95 -2.88 -7.25
C ASN A 638 8.57 -1.49 -6.73
N ILE A 639 8.34 -1.40 -5.42
CA ILE A 639 7.90 -0.19 -4.72
C ILE A 639 8.69 -0.09 -3.41
N LYS A 640 9.24 1.10 -3.15
CA LYS A 640 9.88 1.45 -1.90
C LYS A 640 8.99 2.41 -1.11
N ALA A 641 8.70 2.06 0.13
CA ALA A 641 8.02 2.92 1.10
C ALA A 641 8.94 3.18 2.30
N VAL A 642 8.54 4.08 3.19
CA VAL A 642 9.30 4.41 4.41
C VAL A 642 8.34 4.71 5.55
N VAL A 643 8.54 4.02 6.67
CA VAL A 643 7.69 4.14 7.87
C VAL A 643 8.54 4.37 9.11
N ASN A 644 8.01 5.09 10.09
CA ASN A 644 8.61 5.14 11.42
C ASN A 644 8.44 3.79 12.16
N GLU A 645 9.00 3.66 13.36
CA GLU A 645 8.90 2.41 14.14
C GLU A 645 7.47 2.02 14.57
N ASP A 646 6.52 2.96 14.59
CA ASP A 646 5.09 2.71 14.82
C ASP A 646 4.36 2.23 13.55
N GLY A 647 5.03 2.20 12.39
CA GLY A 647 4.47 1.81 11.10
C GLY A 647 3.74 2.92 10.34
N VAL A 648 3.87 4.19 10.77
CA VAL A 648 3.26 5.35 10.09
C VAL A 648 4.11 5.76 8.88
N ASP A 649 3.49 5.97 7.72
CA ASP A 649 4.15 6.50 6.52
C ASP A 649 4.70 7.92 6.78
N VAL A 650 5.99 8.08 6.54
CA VAL A 650 6.73 9.34 6.71
C VAL A 650 7.29 9.87 5.39
N ASN A 651 6.88 9.30 4.25
CA ASN A 651 7.30 9.77 2.93
C ASN A 651 6.90 11.24 2.70
N GLY A 652 7.89 12.07 2.38
CA GLY A 652 7.73 13.52 2.24
C GLY A 652 7.48 14.25 3.57
N LYS A 653 7.90 13.70 4.72
CA LYS A 653 7.72 14.30 6.05
C LYS A 653 9.04 14.61 6.75
N LEU A 654 8.97 15.55 7.69
CA LEU A 654 9.97 15.74 8.73
C LEU A 654 9.83 14.62 9.78
N VAL A 655 10.96 14.02 10.17
CA VAL A 655 11.07 13.06 11.27
C VAL A 655 12.19 13.49 12.22
N PRO A 656 12.18 13.12 13.52
CA PRO A 656 13.26 13.50 14.43
C PRO A 656 14.61 12.89 14.05
N LYS A 657 15.70 13.65 14.24
CA LYS A 657 17.08 13.11 14.21
C LYS A 657 17.19 11.92 15.18
N GLY A 658 17.91 10.88 14.76
CA GLY A 658 18.14 9.66 15.56
C GLY A 658 16.91 8.80 15.84
N SER A 659 15.75 9.07 15.20
CA SER A 659 14.55 8.23 15.29
C SER A 659 14.62 7.00 14.38
N THR A 660 14.00 5.90 14.78
CA THR A 660 14.03 4.65 14.02
C THR A 660 13.06 4.69 12.84
N GLN A 661 13.60 4.46 11.64
CA GLN A 661 12.90 4.44 10.36
C GLN A 661 13.12 3.09 9.68
N THR A 662 12.10 2.56 9.01
CA THR A 662 12.16 1.34 8.21
C THR A 662 11.85 1.66 6.75
N TRP A 663 12.83 1.50 5.86
CA TRP A 663 12.59 1.40 4.42
C TRP A 663 11.95 0.04 4.14
N VAL A 664 10.83 0.03 3.41
CA VAL A 664 10.07 -1.18 3.07
C VAL A 664 10.21 -1.45 1.58
N LEU A 665 10.80 -2.59 1.24
CA LEU A 665 11.11 -3.01 -0.12
C LEU A 665 10.08 -4.07 -0.55
N THR A 666 9.15 -3.66 -1.42
CA THR A 666 8.05 -4.51 -1.90
C THR A 666 8.24 -4.83 -3.38
N ASN A 667 7.96 -6.06 -3.78
CA ASN A 667 7.94 -6.47 -5.19
C ASN A 667 6.58 -7.09 -5.53
N SER A 668 6.14 -6.95 -6.78
CA SER A 668 4.97 -7.65 -7.30
C SER A 668 5.16 -9.17 -7.21
N PRO A 669 4.07 -9.95 -7.09
CA PRO A 669 4.12 -11.40 -7.30
C PRO A 669 4.77 -11.78 -8.63
N LEU A 670 5.42 -12.94 -8.67
CA LEU A 670 5.89 -13.55 -9.92
C LEU A 670 4.77 -14.43 -10.47
N ALA A 671 4.44 -14.24 -11.74
CA ALA A 671 3.25 -14.81 -12.36
C ALA A 671 3.35 -16.33 -12.55
N ALA A 672 2.20 -16.98 -12.70
CA ALA A 672 2.07 -18.29 -13.32
C ALA A 672 2.73 -18.30 -14.71
N GLY A 673 3.43 -19.40 -15.02
CA GLY A 673 4.20 -19.55 -16.26
C GLY A 673 5.63 -19.02 -16.19
N ARG A 674 6.08 -18.42 -15.08
CA ARG A 674 7.47 -17.95 -14.89
C ARG A 674 8.52 -19.02 -15.19
N GLU A 675 9.70 -18.59 -15.62
CA GLU A 675 10.89 -19.46 -15.70
C GLU A 675 11.48 -19.73 -14.30
N VAL A 676 12.33 -20.75 -14.17
CA VAL A 676 13.08 -21.00 -12.93
C VAL A 676 13.95 -19.79 -12.58
N VAL A 677 13.75 -19.23 -11.39
CA VAL A 677 14.53 -18.13 -10.83
C VAL A 677 15.79 -18.72 -10.19
N THR A 678 16.95 -18.40 -10.76
CA THR A 678 18.27 -18.87 -10.28
C THR A 678 18.93 -17.87 -9.34
N SER A 679 18.54 -16.61 -9.39
CA SER A 679 18.90 -15.59 -8.40
C SER A 679 17.80 -14.53 -8.30
N TYR A 680 17.61 -14.00 -7.10
CA TYR A 680 16.75 -12.85 -6.82
C TYR A 680 17.48 -11.98 -5.81
N THR A 681 17.85 -10.77 -6.20
CA THR A 681 18.56 -9.83 -5.32
C THR A 681 17.90 -8.45 -5.31
N MET A 682 18.06 -7.74 -4.20
CA MET A 682 17.67 -6.34 -4.03
C MET A 682 18.87 -5.58 -3.48
N SER A 683 19.33 -4.56 -4.21
CA SER A 683 20.49 -3.74 -3.85
C SER A 683 20.07 -2.30 -3.58
N ASP A 684 20.52 -1.77 -2.44
CA ASP A 684 20.02 -0.57 -1.79
C ASP A 684 21.19 0.38 -1.46
N PRO A 685 21.45 1.39 -2.32
CA PRO A 685 22.43 2.42 -2.04
C PRO A 685 21.82 3.47 -1.10
N LEU A 686 21.77 3.09 0.19
CA LEU A 686 21.26 3.90 1.30
C LEU A 686 21.78 5.35 1.22
N PRO A 687 20.95 6.36 1.53
CA PRO A 687 21.38 7.76 1.51
C PRO A 687 22.48 8.00 2.55
N ALA A 688 23.42 8.87 2.20
CA ALA A 688 24.44 9.39 3.10
C ALA A 688 23.79 9.93 4.40
N GLY A 689 24.40 9.64 5.56
CA GLY A 689 23.85 10.00 6.87
C GLY A 689 22.66 9.17 7.35
N PHE A 690 22.32 8.04 6.69
CA PHE A 690 21.35 7.07 7.21
C PHE A 690 22.09 5.86 7.81
N GLU A 691 22.18 5.81 9.14
CA GLU A 691 22.86 4.73 9.86
C GLU A 691 21.95 3.50 9.93
N ILE A 692 22.43 2.35 9.44
CA ILE A 692 21.66 1.10 9.41
C ILE A 692 21.83 0.29 10.70
N ASP A 693 20.70 -0.01 11.35
CA ASP A 693 20.62 -1.04 12.38
C ASP A 693 20.69 -2.41 11.70
N ARG A 694 21.88 -3.01 11.74
CA ARG A 694 22.15 -4.31 11.11
C ARG A 694 21.44 -5.47 11.80
N GLU A 695 21.17 -5.38 13.10
CA GLU A 695 20.53 -6.44 13.88
C GLU A 695 19.01 -6.43 13.66
N ALA A 696 18.35 -5.28 13.83
CA ALA A 696 16.92 -5.14 13.53
C ALA A 696 16.62 -5.40 12.03
N THR A 697 17.54 -5.01 11.13
CA THR A 697 17.48 -5.38 9.72
C THR A 697 17.56 -6.91 9.55
N ALA A 698 18.55 -7.60 10.13
CA ALA A 698 18.66 -9.05 10.00
C ALA A 698 17.42 -9.78 10.55
N ILE A 699 16.89 -9.35 11.71
CA ILE A 699 15.69 -9.92 12.34
C ILE A 699 14.45 -9.79 11.44
N LYS A 700 14.26 -8.65 10.76
CA LYS A 700 13.10 -8.45 9.85
C LYS A 700 13.22 -9.21 8.51
N ASN A 701 14.38 -9.76 8.15
CA ASN A 701 14.66 -10.27 6.81
C ASN A 701 14.97 -11.78 6.77
N THR A 702 14.27 -12.63 7.53
CA THR A 702 14.54 -14.09 7.56
C THR A 702 14.41 -14.82 6.21
N ALA A 703 13.76 -14.22 5.21
CA ALA A 703 13.69 -14.73 3.83
C ALA A 703 14.92 -14.34 2.97
N TRP A 704 15.83 -13.52 3.47
CA TRP A 704 16.91 -12.89 2.70
C TRP A 704 18.26 -12.98 3.43
N THR A 705 19.31 -13.33 2.71
CA THR A 705 20.69 -13.13 3.18
C THR A 705 21.04 -11.66 3.02
N VAL A 706 21.16 -10.93 4.14
CA VAL A 706 21.59 -9.52 4.15
C VAL A 706 23.11 -9.44 4.05
N ASN A 707 23.63 -8.71 3.06
CA ASN A 707 25.06 -8.49 2.86
C ASN A 707 25.35 -6.97 2.87
N TYR A 708 26.52 -6.61 3.38
CA TYR A 708 27.05 -5.24 3.41
C TYR A 708 28.45 -5.27 2.79
N ASP A 709 28.75 -4.38 1.84
CA ASP A 709 30.11 -4.24 1.30
C ASP A 709 30.93 -3.17 2.05
N GLU A 710 32.20 -3.01 1.64
CA GLU A 710 33.15 -2.07 2.23
C GLU A 710 32.76 -0.58 2.03
N ASN A 711 31.84 -0.28 1.12
CA ASN A 711 31.29 1.05 0.85
C ASN A 711 29.91 1.27 1.50
N GLY A 712 29.43 0.33 2.31
CA GLY A 712 28.11 0.38 2.94
C GLY A 712 26.93 0.03 2.03
N LYS A 713 27.18 -0.41 0.78
CA LYS A 713 26.15 -0.90 -0.13
C LYS A 713 25.46 -2.10 0.50
N THR A 714 24.14 -2.03 0.68
CA THR A 714 23.41 -3.13 1.30
C THR A 714 22.68 -3.95 0.24
N THR A 715 22.90 -5.27 0.23
CA THR A 715 22.31 -6.18 -0.77
C THR A 715 21.70 -7.41 -0.12
N LEU A 716 20.40 -7.57 -0.33
CA LEU A 716 19.60 -8.73 0.05
C LEU A 716 19.61 -9.73 -1.09
N SER A 717 19.96 -10.98 -0.80
CA SER A 717 19.85 -12.10 -1.75
C SER A 717 18.85 -13.11 -1.22
N ALA A 718 17.98 -13.67 -2.07
CA ALA A 718 17.06 -14.72 -1.65
C ALA A 718 17.84 -15.90 -1.06
N THR A 719 17.40 -16.41 0.10
CA THR A 719 17.95 -17.67 0.64
C THR A 719 17.58 -18.84 -0.28
N GLN A 720 18.26 -19.99 -0.16
CA GLN A 720 17.88 -21.17 -0.93
C GLN A 720 16.41 -21.56 -0.70
N ALA A 721 15.92 -21.51 0.55
CA ALA A 721 14.52 -21.78 0.86
C ALA A 721 13.56 -20.78 0.19
N THR A 722 13.96 -19.52 0.04
CA THR A 722 13.19 -18.50 -0.70
C THR A 722 13.21 -18.74 -2.21
N LEU A 723 14.35 -19.16 -2.78
CA LEU A 723 14.42 -19.57 -4.18
C LEU A 723 13.58 -20.83 -4.44
N ASP A 724 13.63 -21.82 -3.55
CA ASP A 724 12.83 -23.04 -3.63
C ASP A 724 11.32 -22.71 -3.54
N TYR A 725 10.94 -21.79 -2.66
CA TYR A 725 9.57 -21.27 -2.55
C TYR A 725 9.11 -20.53 -3.81
N LEU A 726 9.92 -19.61 -4.36
CA LEU A 726 9.60 -18.90 -5.61
C LEU A 726 9.52 -19.85 -6.82
N ASN A 727 10.24 -20.97 -6.79
CA ASN A 727 10.24 -22.00 -7.84
C ASN A 727 9.22 -23.13 -7.61
N ALA A 728 8.57 -23.19 -6.46
CA ALA A 728 7.42 -24.07 -6.24
C ALA A 728 6.24 -23.65 -7.12
N ASN A 729 5.44 -24.62 -7.55
CA ASN A 729 4.18 -24.45 -8.31
C ASN A 729 4.26 -23.33 -9.37
N ARG A 730 5.19 -23.45 -10.33
CA ARG A 730 5.40 -22.45 -11.41
C ARG A 730 4.18 -22.20 -12.30
N ASN A 731 3.12 -23.02 -12.19
CA ASN A 731 1.81 -22.85 -12.81
C ASN A 731 0.82 -22.01 -11.99
N GLN A 732 1.24 -21.42 -10.87
CA GLN A 732 0.46 -20.55 -9.99
C GLN A 732 1.28 -19.31 -9.64
N ASP A 733 0.65 -18.15 -9.42
CA ASP A 733 1.33 -16.94 -8.93
C ASP A 733 2.00 -17.18 -7.57
N VAL A 734 3.15 -16.54 -7.33
CA VAL A 734 3.85 -16.57 -6.04
C VAL A 734 4.20 -15.17 -5.55
N VAL A 735 3.85 -14.88 -4.30
CA VAL A 735 4.16 -13.60 -3.65
C VAL A 735 5.65 -13.54 -3.32
N VAL A 736 6.33 -12.44 -3.68
CA VAL A 736 7.71 -12.22 -3.24
C VAL A 736 7.69 -11.73 -1.78
N PRO A 737 8.48 -12.32 -0.86
CA PRO A 737 8.56 -11.83 0.52
C PRO A 737 8.96 -10.35 0.58
N VAL A 738 8.31 -9.57 1.44
CA VAL A 738 8.72 -8.17 1.69
C VAL A 738 10.09 -8.16 2.35
N ALA A 739 10.90 -7.15 2.02
CA ALA A 739 12.18 -6.89 2.67
C ALA A 739 12.22 -5.52 3.34
N TYR A 740 13.18 -5.33 4.24
CA TYR A 740 13.23 -4.16 5.12
C TYR A 740 14.67 -3.68 5.34
N PHE A 741 14.88 -2.36 5.46
CA PHE A 741 16.09 -1.80 6.06
C PHE A 741 15.72 -0.88 7.22
N VAL A 742 16.15 -1.26 8.42
CA VAL A 742 15.91 -0.52 9.66
C VAL A 742 17.14 0.33 9.95
N GLY A 743 16.94 1.59 10.32
CA GLY A 743 18.03 2.51 10.63
C GLY A 743 17.53 3.86 11.11
N ARG A 744 18.39 4.88 11.12
CA ARG A 744 18.07 6.23 11.59
C ARG A 744 18.80 7.31 10.78
N PRO A 745 18.14 8.45 10.48
CA PRO A 745 18.83 9.63 9.96
C PRO A 745 19.63 10.29 11.09
N ILE A 746 20.93 10.54 10.89
CA ILE A 746 21.82 11.03 11.97
C ILE A 746 22.11 12.54 11.93
N ASN A 747 21.79 13.26 10.86
CA ASN A 747 22.08 14.69 10.74
C ASN A 747 20.82 15.53 11.04
N ASP A 748 21.01 16.75 11.54
CA ASP A 748 20.01 17.82 11.41
C ASP A 748 20.00 18.35 9.98
N GLY A 749 18.87 18.91 9.53
CA GLY A 749 18.75 19.49 8.19
C GLY A 749 18.91 18.47 7.04
N GLY A 750 18.89 17.17 7.30
CA GLY A 750 19.17 16.12 6.32
C GLY A 750 18.02 15.86 5.35
N THR A 751 18.36 15.43 4.13
CA THR A 751 17.43 14.96 3.09
C THR A 751 17.81 13.56 2.66
N TYR A 752 16.96 12.58 2.98
CA TYR A 752 17.24 11.17 2.79
C TYR A 752 16.33 10.60 1.70
N LYS A 753 16.73 10.80 0.44
CA LYS A 753 16.11 10.14 -0.73
C LYS A 753 16.67 8.73 -0.86
N ASN A 754 15.82 7.73 -1.05
CA ASN A 754 16.28 6.35 -1.15
C ASN A 754 15.59 5.57 -2.28
N THR A 755 16.31 4.64 -2.89
CA THR A 755 15.90 3.81 -4.04
C THR A 755 16.42 2.39 -3.85
N PHE A 756 15.83 1.39 -4.52
CA PHE A 756 16.45 0.07 -4.62
C PHE A 756 16.30 -0.52 -6.02
N THR A 757 17.28 -1.34 -6.39
CA THR A 757 17.27 -2.13 -7.62
C THR A 757 16.94 -3.57 -7.29
N THR A 758 15.89 -4.13 -7.89
CA THR A 758 15.65 -5.57 -7.92
C THR A 758 16.29 -6.16 -9.18
N LEU A 759 17.03 -7.26 -9.03
CA LEU A 759 17.56 -8.05 -10.13
C LEU A 759 17.05 -9.50 -10.01
N ILE A 760 16.40 -9.99 -11.06
CA ILE A 760 15.88 -11.35 -11.17
C ILE A 760 16.63 -12.06 -12.30
N VAL A 761 17.25 -13.20 -12.01
CA VAL A 761 18.03 -13.98 -12.98
C VAL A 761 17.39 -15.33 -13.22
N THR A 762 17.39 -15.75 -14.49
CA THR A 762 16.91 -17.06 -14.97
C THR A 762 17.96 -17.66 -15.93
N PRO A 763 17.87 -18.95 -16.30
CA PRO A 763 18.78 -19.55 -17.28
C PRO A 763 18.73 -18.95 -18.70
N LYS A 764 17.76 -18.07 -18.98
CA LYS A 764 17.50 -17.49 -20.31
C LYS A 764 17.76 -15.98 -20.39
N GLY A 765 17.96 -15.33 -19.24
CA GLY A 765 18.16 -13.88 -19.17
C GLY A 765 17.94 -13.32 -17.76
N GLU A 766 18.24 -12.03 -17.63
CA GLU A 766 18.06 -11.24 -16.42
C GLU A 766 17.04 -10.11 -16.63
N TYR A 767 16.46 -9.64 -15.53
CA TYR A 767 15.53 -8.52 -15.49
C TYR A 767 15.84 -7.65 -14.29
N LYS A 768 16.10 -6.36 -14.56
CA LYS A 768 16.38 -5.31 -13.59
C LYS A 768 15.19 -4.34 -13.55
N VAL A 769 14.76 -3.97 -12.34
CA VAL A 769 13.78 -2.90 -12.13
C VAL A 769 14.18 -2.04 -10.93
N VAL A 770 14.03 -0.72 -11.04
CA VAL A 770 14.42 0.24 -10.00
C VAL A 770 13.17 0.93 -9.44
N SER A 771 13.11 1.07 -8.12
CA SER A 771 11.92 1.57 -7.41
C SER A 771 11.62 3.04 -7.67
N ASN A 772 10.45 3.48 -7.19
CA ASN A 772 10.21 4.89 -6.88
C ASN A 772 11.20 5.43 -5.82
N ILE A 773 11.23 6.76 -5.66
CA ILE A 773 12.09 7.47 -4.70
C ILE A 773 11.25 8.01 -3.53
N PRO A 774 11.01 7.25 -2.44
CA PRO A 774 10.60 7.84 -1.18
C PRO A 774 11.70 8.75 -0.60
N VAL A 775 11.29 9.73 0.19
CA VAL A 775 12.17 10.70 0.86
C VAL A 775 11.70 10.99 2.28
N ILE A 776 12.63 11.15 3.21
CA ILE A 776 12.38 11.72 4.54
C ILE A 776 13.33 12.89 4.80
N TYR A 777 12.92 13.78 5.70
CA TYR A 777 13.66 14.99 6.08
C TYR A 777 13.91 15.00 7.59
N THR A 778 15.03 15.55 8.06
CA THR A 778 15.23 15.89 9.47
C THR A 778 15.24 17.41 9.64
N PRO A 779 14.51 17.99 10.63
CA PRO A 779 14.49 19.43 10.88
C PRO A 779 15.90 20.01 11.11
N GLY A 780 16.05 21.31 10.89
CA GLY A 780 17.36 21.98 10.98
C GLY A 780 17.89 22.44 9.63
N ASN A 781 17.04 22.68 8.63
CA ASN A 781 17.52 23.14 7.31
C ASN A 781 17.87 24.63 7.33
N ASP A 782 18.98 25.03 6.70
CA ASP A 782 19.32 26.45 6.58
C ASP A 782 18.36 27.20 5.63
N PRO A 783 17.67 28.28 6.07
CA PRO A 783 16.87 29.12 5.17
C PRO A 783 17.67 29.79 4.05
N GLU A 784 18.99 29.96 4.19
CA GLU A 784 19.88 30.44 3.12
C GLU A 784 20.25 29.33 2.11
N THR A 785 20.13 28.05 2.49
CA THR A 785 20.28 26.90 1.58
C THR A 785 19.03 25.97 1.62
N PRO A 786 17.87 26.47 1.13
CA PRO A 786 16.60 25.76 1.20
C PRO A 786 16.59 24.46 0.36
N ARG A 787 15.79 23.49 0.80
CA ARG A 787 15.68 22.17 0.16
C ARG A 787 15.25 22.25 -1.32
N PRO A 788 15.89 21.52 -2.24
CA PRO A 788 15.37 21.32 -3.59
C PRO A 788 13.99 20.62 -3.57
N PRO A 789 13.07 20.95 -4.50
CA PRO A 789 13.39 21.44 -5.84
C PRO A 789 13.21 22.96 -6.06
N HIS A 790 14.25 23.62 -6.57
CA HIS A 790 14.15 24.93 -7.23
C HIS A 790 13.62 24.82 -8.67
N THR A 791 12.62 23.97 -8.91
CA THR A 791 11.81 24.02 -10.13
C THR A 791 10.90 25.24 -10.08
N PRO A 792 10.85 26.11 -11.11
CA PRO A 792 9.92 27.24 -11.12
C PRO A 792 8.46 26.77 -10.98
N GLY A 793 7.83 27.05 -9.83
CA GLY A 793 6.49 26.58 -9.48
C GLY A 793 6.41 25.28 -8.69
N GLY A 794 7.54 24.75 -8.18
CA GLY A 794 7.54 23.69 -7.16
C GLY A 794 7.37 24.27 -5.74
N GLU A 795 6.55 23.64 -4.91
CA GLU A 795 6.41 23.98 -3.50
C GLU A 795 7.55 23.35 -2.67
N ASN A 796 8.03 24.07 -1.65
CA ASN A 796 8.95 23.50 -0.67
C ASN A 796 8.17 22.47 0.19
N PRO A 797 8.57 21.18 0.25
CA PRO A 797 7.88 20.17 1.04
C PRO A 797 7.94 20.40 2.56
N THR A 798 8.89 21.23 3.02
CA THR A 798 9.08 21.59 4.43
C THR A 798 9.19 23.11 4.54
N PRO A 799 8.07 23.86 4.35
CA PRO A 799 8.09 25.32 4.19
C PRO A 799 8.41 26.09 5.47
N ASP A 800 8.22 25.47 6.63
CA ASP A 800 8.49 26.03 7.96
C ASP A 800 9.83 25.54 8.57
N ASP A 801 10.58 24.66 7.89
CA ASP A 801 11.83 24.06 8.38
C ASP A 801 13.01 25.04 8.30
N ASN A 802 13.56 25.41 9.46
CA ASN A 802 14.70 26.30 9.62
C ASN A 802 15.79 25.68 10.54
N LEU A 803 16.77 26.47 11.00
CA LEU A 803 17.85 26.03 11.90
C LEU A 803 17.46 26.11 13.39
N ILE A 804 17.33 24.94 14.03
CA ILE A 804 17.09 24.76 15.49
C ILE A 804 18.11 25.55 16.31
N LYS A 805 17.73 26.70 16.89
CA LYS A 805 18.60 27.64 17.59
C LYS A 805 17.92 28.14 18.87
N PRO A 806 17.98 27.41 20.00
CA PRO A 806 17.70 27.99 21.32
C PRO A 806 18.48 29.29 21.54
N LYS A 807 17.86 30.29 22.17
CA LYS A 807 18.41 31.66 22.29
C LYS A 807 18.38 32.11 23.74
N LYS A 808 19.28 33.01 24.11
CA LYS A 808 19.34 33.64 25.43
C LYS A 808 19.79 35.09 25.34
N ASP A 809 19.10 35.97 26.05
CA ASP A 809 19.55 37.34 26.31
C ASP A 809 19.40 37.66 27.81
N VAL A 810 20.07 38.72 28.25
CA VAL A 810 20.00 39.27 29.60
C VAL A 810 19.59 40.74 29.50
N VAL A 811 18.54 41.15 30.22
CA VAL A 811 17.85 42.42 29.96
C VAL A 811 17.68 43.32 31.19
N ASP A 812 17.61 44.63 30.93
CA ASP A 812 17.39 45.67 31.95
C ASP A 812 15.92 45.82 32.37
N ASP A 813 15.66 46.79 33.26
CA ASP A 813 14.32 47.12 33.79
C ASP A 813 13.33 47.67 32.74
N LYS A 814 13.71 47.69 31.46
CA LYS A 814 12.90 48.13 30.30
C LYS A 814 12.93 47.11 29.16
N GLY A 815 13.59 45.96 29.32
CA GLY A 815 13.69 44.90 28.30
C GLY A 815 14.78 45.10 27.24
N ASN A 816 15.75 46.00 27.44
CA ASN A 816 16.89 46.15 26.52
C ASN A 816 18.00 45.16 26.90
N SER A 817 18.66 44.56 25.89
CA SER A 817 19.84 43.73 26.12
C SER A 817 20.94 44.48 26.89
N ILE A 818 21.46 43.82 27.91
CA ILE A 818 22.66 44.18 28.65
C ILE A 818 23.76 43.11 28.53
N ASN A 819 23.66 42.22 27.54
CA ASN A 819 24.68 41.22 27.23
C ASN A 819 26.03 41.89 26.90
N GLY A 820 27.12 41.35 27.43
CA GLY A 820 28.48 41.91 27.35
C GLY A 820 28.71 43.20 28.13
N GLN A 821 27.69 43.73 28.85
CA GLN A 821 27.81 44.98 29.60
C GLN A 821 28.12 44.73 31.08
N SER A 822 28.74 45.71 31.73
CA SER A 822 29.07 45.63 33.16
C SER A 822 27.84 45.85 34.06
N VAL A 823 27.74 45.09 35.15
CA VAL A 823 26.65 45.13 36.14
C VAL A 823 27.20 45.46 37.53
N LEU A 824 26.34 45.62 38.55
CA LEU A 824 26.78 45.84 39.93
C LEU A 824 26.54 44.58 40.77
N PRO A 825 27.27 44.36 41.89
CA PRO A 825 27.08 43.18 42.73
C PRO A 825 25.66 42.98 43.28
N ASN A 826 24.86 44.05 43.37
CA ASN A 826 23.44 43.99 43.75
C ASN A 826 22.44 43.95 42.59
N THR A 827 22.91 43.81 41.34
CA THR A 827 22.04 43.70 40.16
C THR A 827 21.26 42.39 40.19
N MET A 828 19.96 42.46 39.91
CA MET A 828 19.14 41.30 39.53
C MET A 828 19.35 41.05 38.04
N LEU A 829 19.86 39.89 37.67
CA LEU A 829 20.06 39.49 36.28
C LEU A 829 18.76 38.85 35.78
N ASN A 830 18.13 39.47 34.79
CA ASN A 830 16.87 38.98 34.21
C ASN A 830 17.18 38.39 32.84
N TYR A 831 17.11 37.07 32.73
CA TYR A 831 17.29 36.36 31.47
C TYR A 831 15.96 36.19 30.76
N VAL A 832 15.98 36.38 29.44
CA VAL A 832 14.92 35.96 28.53
C VAL A 832 15.53 34.89 27.64
N ALA A 833 14.99 33.69 27.69
CA ALA A 833 15.53 32.53 26.99
C ALA A 833 14.43 31.81 26.20
N GLU A 834 14.80 31.16 25.11
CA GLU A 834 13.89 30.62 24.10
C GLU A 834 14.21 29.14 23.84
N GLN A 835 13.15 28.31 23.82
CA GLN A 835 13.17 26.93 23.34
C GLN A 835 12.49 26.91 21.96
N ASP A 836 13.26 26.56 20.94
CA ASP A 836 13.01 26.83 19.53
C ASP A 836 12.31 25.64 18.85
N PHE A 837 11.05 25.81 18.45
CA PHE A 837 10.20 24.73 17.96
C PHE A 837 9.60 24.97 16.58
N ASP A 838 9.65 26.18 16.02
CA ASP A 838 8.96 26.49 14.74
C ASP A 838 9.33 25.52 13.59
N GLN A 839 10.59 25.09 13.50
CA GLN A 839 11.06 24.07 12.55
C GLN A 839 10.45 22.66 12.72
N TYR A 840 9.84 22.36 13.86
CA TYR A 840 9.16 21.10 14.15
C TYR A 840 7.68 21.10 13.73
N LYS A 841 7.18 22.21 13.18
CA LYS A 841 5.83 22.34 12.65
C LYS A 841 5.51 21.25 11.61
N GLY A 842 4.51 20.42 11.91
CA GLY A 842 4.10 19.29 11.07
C GLY A 842 5.03 18.07 11.08
N ILE A 843 6.00 17.99 11.99
CA ILE A 843 6.85 16.80 12.17
C ILE A 843 6.01 15.55 12.47
N VAL A 844 6.49 14.38 12.03
CA VAL A 844 5.90 13.07 12.31
C VAL A 844 6.88 12.25 13.14
N ALA A 845 6.74 12.34 14.47
CA ALA A 845 7.52 11.56 15.43
C ALA A 845 6.81 10.26 15.83
N SER A 846 7.60 9.25 16.19
CA SER A 846 7.11 7.99 16.79
C SER A 846 6.89 8.13 18.30
N GLN A 847 6.11 7.22 18.90
CA GLN A 847 5.87 7.18 20.35
C GLN A 847 7.15 7.01 21.17
N ASN A 848 8.13 6.25 20.67
CA ASN A 848 9.45 6.12 21.28
C ASN A 848 10.25 7.44 21.23
N ALA A 849 10.28 8.11 20.06
CA ALA A 849 10.94 9.40 19.91
C ALA A 849 10.29 10.48 20.80
N ILE A 850 8.96 10.52 20.87
CA ILE A 850 8.19 11.40 21.78
C ILE A 850 8.46 11.04 23.25
N GLY A 851 8.58 9.74 23.58
CA GLY A 851 8.84 9.24 24.94
C GLY A 851 10.24 9.55 25.50
N LYS A 852 11.18 9.98 24.65
CA LYS A 852 12.44 10.60 25.07
C LYS A 852 12.24 12.01 25.65
N GLY A 853 11.15 12.70 25.30
CA GLY A 853 10.74 13.96 25.92
C GLY A 853 11.28 15.23 25.27
N PHE A 854 10.96 16.34 25.92
CA PHE A 854 11.33 17.72 25.59
C PHE A 854 11.80 18.38 26.89
N LEU A 855 13.06 18.79 26.90
CA LEU A 855 13.77 19.28 28.08
C LEU A 855 14.41 20.64 27.77
N TYR A 856 14.46 21.52 28.77
CA TYR A 856 15.16 22.79 28.70
C TYR A 856 16.09 22.97 29.90
N VAL A 857 17.26 23.56 29.69
CA VAL A 857 18.32 23.71 30.69
C VAL A 857 18.76 25.16 30.79
N ASP A 858 18.88 25.69 32.01
CA ASP A 858 19.55 26.95 32.32
C ASP A 858 20.86 26.64 33.04
N ASP A 859 21.97 26.84 32.32
CA ASP A 859 23.34 26.44 32.67
C ASP A 859 24.11 27.69 33.09
N TYR A 860 23.89 28.08 34.35
CA TYR A 860 24.39 29.32 34.93
C TYR A 860 25.75 29.09 35.59
N LEU A 861 26.63 30.10 35.59
CA LEU A 861 27.90 30.02 36.32
C LEU A 861 27.63 30.01 37.83
N ASP A 862 27.64 28.82 38.42
CA ASP A 862 27.34 28.62 39.83
C ASP A 862 28.29 29.38 40.77
N ASP A 863 29.59 29.47 40.48
CA ASP A 863 30.55 30.31 41.22
C ASP A 863 30.14 31.81 41.30
N ALA A 864 29.32 32.28 40.36
CA ALA A 864 28.92 33.69 40.23
C ALA A 864 27.45 33.99 40.57
N ILE A 865 26.54 33.04 40.34
CA ILE A 865 25.09 33.20 40.46
C ILE A 865 24.56 32.40 41.66
N ASP A 866 23.70 33.03 42.46
CA ASP A 866 22.97 32.33 43.52
C ASP A 866 21.81 31.54 42.90
N GLY A 867 22.05 30.26 42.58
CA GLY A 867 21.03 29.36 42.05
C GLY A 867 19.78 29.26 42.91
N THR A 868 19.89 29.44 44.24
CA THR A 868 18.74 29.40 45.16
C THR A 868 17.90 30.68 45.12
N SER A 869 18.35 31.72 44.41
CA SER A 869 17.66 32.99 44.25
C SER A 869 16.70 33.06 43.05
N LEU A 870 16.62 32.00 42.23
CA LEU A 870 15.81 31.98 41.01
C LEU A 870 14.36 32.43 41.27
N VAL A 871 13.90 33.39 40.48
CA VAL A 871 12.49 33.73 40.32
C VAL A 871 12.08 33.46 38.87
N VAL A 872 11.17 32.50 38.67
CA VAL A 872 10.56 32.22 37.37
C VAL A 872 9.38 33.18 37.16
N ASN A 873 9.64 34.28 36.47
CA ASN A 873 8.65 35.33 36.23
C ASN A 873 7.50 34.81 35.34
N SER A 874 7.85 34.11 34.26
CA SER A 874 6.92 33.44 33.34
C SER A 874 7.62 32.32 32.56
N ILE A 875 6.84 31.32 32.13
CA ILE A 875 7.21 30.43 31.02
C ILE A 875 5.99 30.35 30.12
N THR A 876 6.11 30.85 28.89
CA THR A 876 4.97 31.09 27.98
C THR A 876 5.26 30.59 26.58
N ALA A 877 4.29 29.90 25.97
CA ALA A 877 4.37 29.52 24.57
C ALA A 877 4.08 30.71 23.64
N ALA A 878 4.54 30.65 22.38
CA ALA A 878 4.38 31.70 21.38
C ALA A 878 2.92 32.09 21.06
N ASN A 879 1.95 31.24 21.40
CA ASN A 879 0.51 31.53 21.29
C ASN A 879 -0.05 32.35 22.48
N GLY A 880 0.73 32.55 23.55
CA GLY A 880 0.33 33.24 24.78
C GLY A 880 -0.07 32.34 25.96
N ASP A 881 -0.02 31.00 25.82
CA ASP A 881 -0.33 30.08 26.92
C ASP A 881 0.74 30.13 28.03
N ASP A 882 0.31 30.14 29.29
CA ASP A 882 1.18 29.91 30.46
C ASP A 882 1.41 28.41 30.64
N VAL A 883 2.61 27.95 30.30
CA VAL A 883 2.96 26.52 30.24
C VAL A 883 3.72 26.03 31.49
N ARG A 884 3.89 26.88 32.52
CA ARG A 884 4.67 26.55 33.73
C ARG A 884 4.26 25.24 34.40
N GLU A 885 2.95 25.00 34.51
CA GLU A 885 2.41 23.78 35.13
C GLU A 885 2.61 22.50 34.30
N LEU A 886 3.03 22.61 33.04
CA LEU A 886 3.30 21.47 32.15
C LEU A 886 4.72 20.89 32.31
N PHE A 887 5.60 21.59 33.02
CA PHE A 887 6.97 21.15 33.29
C PHE A 887 7.16 20.73 34.75
N ASP A 888 7.98 19.70 34.99
CA ASP A 888 8.67 19.51 36.26
C ASP A 888 9.95 20.34 36.24
N MET A 889 10.12 21.23 37.23
CA MET A 889 11.30 22.06 37.41
C MET A 889 12.21 21.43 38.46
N ILE A 890 13.47 21.19 38.08
CA ILE A 890 14.47 20.52 38.91
C ILE A 890 15.69 21.45 39.04
N HIS A 891 16.05 21.80 40.27
CA HIS A 891 17.34 22.43 40.57
C HIS A 891 18.38 21.31 40.75
N VAL A 892 19.29 21.19 39.79
CA VAL A 892 20.27 20.09 39.73
C VAL A 892 21.59 20.58 40.31
N LEU A 893 21.92 20.16 41.53
CA LEU A 893 23.17 20.53 42.22
C LEU A 893 24.39 19.72 41.76
N SER A 894 24.15 18.59 41.09
CA SER A 894 25.14 17.78 40.36
C SER A 894 24.39 16.85 39.42
N LYS A 895 24.99 16.51 38.27
CA LYS A 895 24.47 15.50 37.34
C LYS A 895 24.16 14.17 38.05
N ASP A 896 24.97 13.81 39.05
CA ASP A 896 24.83 12.58 39.84
C ASP A 896 23.56 12.55 40.71
N SER A 897 22.88 13.69 40.91
CA SER A 897 21.62 13.77 41.69
C SER A 897 20.34 13.62 40.86
N LEU A 898 20.45 13.54 39.53
CA LEU A 898 19.32 13.18 38.66
C LEU A 898 19.04 11.68 38.71
N ASP A 899 17.84 11.26 38.32
CA ASP A 899 17.56 9.83 38.11
C ASP A 899 18.30 9.27 36.89
N GLU A 900 18.48 7.95 36.85
CA GLU A 900 19.24 7.25 35.80
C GLU A 900 18.71 7.51 34.38
N LYS A 901 17.40 7.75 34.19
CA LYS A 901 16.81 8.04 32.87
C LYS A 901 17.18 9.46 32.44
N LEU A 902 17.07 10.45 33.31
CA LEU A 902 17.48 11.84 33.00
C LEU A 902 19.00 11.96 32.83
N GLN A 903 19.81 11.26 33.64
CA GLN A 903 21.26 11.19 33.44
C GLN A 903 21.62 10.63 32.05
N ALA A 904 21.02 9.49 31.67
CA ALA A 904 21.24 8.87 30.37
C ALA A 904 20.77 9.78 29.22
N LEU A 905 19.58 10.39 29.33
CA LEU A 905 19.03 11.27 28.30
C LEU A 905 19.89 12.52 28.06
N ILE A 906 20.36 13.19 29.12
CA ILE A 906 21.27 14.33 29.00
C ILE A 906 22.57 13.91 28.31
N LYS A 907 23.18 12.81 28.77
CA LYS A 907 24.43 12.28 28.20
C LYS A 907 24.28 11.89 26.72
N ASP A 908 23.23 11.15 26.38
CA ASP A 908 23.01 10.63 25.02
C ASP A 908 22.55 11.72 24.05
N SER A 909 21.94 12.81 24.56
CA SER A 909 21.71 14.03 23.79
C SER A 909 22.99 14.80 23.46
N GLY A 910 24.07 14.55 24.21
CA GLY A 910 25.40 15.15 24.06
C GLY A 910 25.48 16.63 24.44
N ILE A 911 24.55 17.14 25.26
CA ILE A 911 24.77 18.38 26.02
C ILE A 911 25.64 18.11 27.24
N SER A 912 26.36 19.11 27.73
CA SER A 912 27.13 18.98 28.99
C SER A 912 27.12 20.27 29.82
N PRO A 913 26.03 20.55 30.56
CA PRO A 913 26.00 21.64 31.54
C PRO A 913 27.07 21.46 32.63
N VAL A 914 27.45 22.53 33.33
CA VAL A 914 28.62 22.56 34.21
C VAL A 914 28.24 23.06 35.60
N GLY A 915 28.54 22.24 36.63
CA GLY A 915 28.23 22.60 38.02
C GLY A 915 26.73 22.43 38.34
N GLU A 916 26.17 23.39 39.06
CA GLU A 916 24.73 23.50 39.28
C GLU A 916 23.99 24.01 38.02
N PHE A 917 22.80 23.47 37.71
CA PHE A 917 21.95 23.97 36.62
C PHE A 917 20.46 23.79 36.95
N TYR A 918 19.58 24.51 36.24
CA TYR A 918 18.14 24.22 36.26
C TYR A 918 17.73 23.38 35.05
N LEU A 919 16.81 22.46 35.27
CA LEU A 919 16.23 21.57 34.25
C LEU A 919 14.70 21.64 34.31
N TRP A 920 14.06 21.88 33.17
CA TRP A 920 12.63 21.72 32.97
C TRP A 920 12.37 20.48 32.12
N VAL A 921 11.47 19.60 32.56
CA VAL A 921 11.09 18.36 31.87
C VAL A 921 9.60 18.38 31.58
N ALA A 922 9.18 18.22 30.33
CA ALA A 922 7.75 18.17 29.99
C ALA A 922 7.06 16.94 30.62
N LYS A 923 6.13 17.17 31.56
CA LYS A 923 5.46 16.14 32.39
C LYS A 923 4.75 15.05 31.58
N VAL A 924 4.14 15.44 30.45
CA VAL A 924 3.40 14.54 29.56
C VAL A 924 3.86 14.79 28.12
N PRO A 925 4.94 14.14 27.66
CA PRO A 925 5.56 14.43 26.37
C PRO A 925 4.61 14.34 25.17
N GLU A 926 3.68 13.39 25.15
CA GLU A 926 2.72 13.24 24.03
C GLU A 926 1.73 14.42 23.93
N ALA A 927 1.28 14.95 25.07
CA ALA A 927 0.39 16.10 25.11
C ALA A 927 1.13 17.40 24.74
N PHE A 928 2.33 17.57 25.29
CA PHE A 928 3.20 18.72 24.99
C PHE A 928 3.63 18.73 23.51
N TYR A 929 3.98 17.58 22.95
CA TYR A 929 4.28 17.38 21.54
C TYR A 929 3.13 17.85 20.64
N LYS A 930 1.90 17.38 20.90
CA LYS A 930 0.71 17.72 20.10
C LYS A 930 0.31 19.19 20.22
N ALA A 931 0.52 19.80 21.39
CA ALA A 931 0.09 21.17 21.67
C ALA A 931 1.08 22.24 21.17
N TYR A 932 2.39 22.00 21.27
CA TYR A 932 3.41 23.03 21.01
C TYR A 932 4.42 22.60 19.94
N VAL A 933 5.09 21.47 20.14
CA VAL A 933 6.21 21.03 19.27
C VAL A 933 5.75 20.77 17.83
N GLN A 934 4.70 19.97 17.63
CA GLN A 934 4.14 19.68 16.30
C GLN A 934 3.44 20.89 15.66
N GLN A 935 3.10 21.92 16.44
CA GLN A 935 2.49 23.15 15.95
C GLN A 935 3.54 24.21 15.54
N GLY A 936 4.79 24.06 15.98
CA GLY A 936 5.82 25.08 15.85
C GLY A 936 5.57 26.30 16.75
N LEU A 937 5.41 26.07 18.05
CA LEU A 937 5.15 27.12 19.05
C LEU A 937 6.25 27.16 20.11
N ASP A 938 7.21 28.07 19.92
CA ASP A 938 8.38 28.26 20.79
C ASP A 938 7.98 28.59 22.24
N ILE A 939 8.86 28.27 23.19
CA ILE A 939 8.63 28.54 24.62
C ILE A 939 9.62 29.59 25.14
N THR A 940 9.11 30.72 25.62
CA THR A 940 9.90 31.77 26.26
C THR A 940 9.94 31.62 27.77
N TYR A 941 11.14 31.48 28.33
CA TYR A 941 11.43 31.43 29.76
C TYR A 941 11.93 32.81 30.22
N ASN A 942 11.34 33.36 31.28
CA ASN A 942 11.77 34.63 31.88
C ASN A 942 12.20 34.38 33.34
N LEU A 943 13.50 34.52 33.59
CA LEU A 943 14.19 33.97 34.77
C LEU A 943 15.06 35.06 35.42
N SER A 944 14.80 35.41 36.68
CA SER A 944 15.61 36.38 37.44
C SER A 944 16.50 35.70 38.48
N PHE A 945 17.78 36.07 38.52
CA PHE A 945 18.77 35.59 39.51
C PHE A 945 19.50 36.76 40.19
N LYS A 946 20.06 36.49 41.38
CA LYS A 946 21.03 37.36 42.06
C LYS A 946 22.45 36.87 41.81
N ILE A 947 23.38 37.81 41.85
CA ILE A 947 24.82 37.57 41.88
C ILE A 947 25.21 37.14 43.29
N LYS A 948 26.14 36.18 43.43
CA LYS A 948 26.71 35.78 44.73
C LYS A 948 27.46 36.94 45.37
N GLN A 949 27.32 37.08 46.69
CA GLN A 949 27.99 38.16 47.43
C GLN A 949 29.51 38.09 47.23
N ASP A 950 30.14 39.25 47.04
CA ASP A 950 31.58 39.43 46.88
C ASP A 950 32.20 38.81 45.59
N PHE A 951 31.37 38.33 44.64
CA PHE A 951 31.84 37.91 43.31
C PHE A 951 32.33 39.12 42.47
N VAL A 952 33.42 38.91 41.70
CA VAL A 952 34.05 39.89 40.80
C VAL A 952 34.59 39.15 39.58
N GLY A 953 34.31 39.67 38.37
CA GLY A 953 34.72 39.09 37.09
C GLY A 953 33.55 38.79 36.16
N THR A 954 33.81 37.97 35.14
CA THR A 954 32.83 37.58 34.11
C THR A 954 31.82 36.57 34.66
N ILE A 955 30.54 36.94 34.61
CA ILE A 955 29.42 36.00 34.73
C ILE A 955 29.14 35.42 33.35
N THR A 956 28.96 34.10 33.26
CA THR A 956 28.41 33.42 32.07
C THR A 956 27.08 32.76 32.42
N ASN A 957 26.16 32.72 31.46
CA ASN A 957 25.00 31.84 31.53
C ASN A 957 24.67 31.33 30.10
N GLN A 958 24.32 30.06 29.96
CA GLN A 958 23.93 29.42 28.70
C GLN A 958 22.55 28.75 28.84
N THR A 959 21.88 28.44 27.74
CA THR A 959 20.76 27.50 27.74
C THR A 959 21.05 26.30 26.85
N HIS A 960 20.41 25.17 27.14
CA HIS A 960 20.44 23.98 26.28
C HIS A 960 19.02 23.44 26.12
N GLN A 961 18.74 22.85 24.97
CA GLN A 961 17.44 22.31 24.59
C GLN A 961 17.64 20.85 24.16
N VAL A 962 16.77 19.94 24.62
CA VAL A 962 16.87 18.51 24.27
C VAL A 962 15.51 17.96 23.87
N ASP A 963 15.35 17.66 22.57
CA ASP A 963 14.07 17.28 21.98
C ASP A 963 14.17 15.96 21.21
N PHE A 964 13.24 15.04 21.49
CA PHE A 964 13.31 13.66 21.03
C PHE A 964 14.67 12.99 21.40
N GLY A 965 15.31 13.49 22.47
CA GLY A 965 16.65 13.10 22.93
C GLY A 965 17.83 13.67 22.14
N ASN A 966 17.64 14.70 21.32
CA ASN A 966 18.71 15.37 20.56
C ASN A 966 19.05 16.71 21.21
N GLY A 967 20.34 16.99 21.48
CA GLY A 967 20.78 18.19 22.19
C GLY A 967 21.18 19.36 21.29
N TYR A 968 20.81 20.57 21.71
CA TYR A 968 21.13 21.84 21.05
C TYR A 968 21.56 22.90 22.09
N TYR A 969 22.70 23.54 21.85
CA TYR A 969 23.31 24.58 22.67
C TYR A 969 22.81 25.96 22.27
N GLY A 970 22.27 26.72 23.21
CA GLY A 970 21.97 28.15 23.03
C GLY A 970 23.22 29.02 23.10
N ASN A 971 23.09 30.29 22.75
CA ASN A 971 24.21 31.23 22.88
C ASN A 971 24.57 31.49 24.36
N ILE A 972 25.85 31.68 24.63
CA ILE A 972 26.32 32.15 25.94
C ILE A 972 26.03 33.66 26.04
N VAL A 973 25.48 34.10 27.17
CA VAL A 973 25.40 35.53 27.55
C VAL A 973 26.39 35.82 28.66
N THR A 974 26.93 37.05 28.67
CA THR A 974 27.96 37.45 29.63
C THR A 974 27.66 38.80 30.28
N ASN A 975 28.13 38.99 31.51
CA ASN A 975 28.16 40.27 32.21
C ASN A 975 29.43 40.41 33.03
N GLU A 976 29.97 41.62 33.15
CA GLU A 976 31.15 41.89 33.98
C GLU A 976 30.76 42.49 35.32
N VAL A 977 31.16 41.87 36.43
CA VAL A 977 31.06 42.46 37.79
C VAL A 977 32.39 43.12 38.13
N PRO A 978 32.50 44.46 38.10
CA PRO A 978 33.77 45.13 38.30
C PRO A 978 34.11 45.23 39.79
N GLN A 979 35.41 45.24 40.11
CA GLN A 979 35.85 45.46 41.48
C GLN A 979 35.52 46.90 41.92
N LEU A 980 34.60 47.05 42.88
CA LEU A 980 34.29 48.32 43.50
C LEU A 980 35.41 48.69 44.49
N VAL A 981 36.22 49.69 44.14
CA VAL A 981 37.35 50.16 44.97
C VAL A 981 37.31 51.69 45.08
N VAL A 982 37.51 52.19 46.30
CA VAL A 982 37.66 53.63 46.60
C VAL A 982 38.82 53.86 47.56
N HIS A 983 39.44 55.03 47.49
CA HIS A 983 40.59 55.38 48.33
C HIS A 983 40.35 56.66 49.11
N LYS A 984 40.95 56.73 50.31
CA LYS A 984 41.00 57.94 51.12
C LYS A 984 42.44 58.37 51.28
N ASP A 985 42.69 59.65 51.10
CA ASP A 985 43.96 60.29 51.44
C ASP A 985 43.71 61.50 52.34
N VAL A 986 44.75 61.97 53.02
CA VAL A 986 44.74 63.16 53.86
C VAL A 986 45.87 64.06 53.40
N LEU A 987 45.52 65.25 52.93
CA LEU A 987 46.41 66.14 52.19
C LEU A 987 46.79 67.38 53.01
N ASP A 988 48.04 67.83 52.83
CA ASP A 988 48.48 69.15 53.24
C ASP A 988 47.94 70.25 52.31
N LYS A 989 48.15 71.52 52.70
CA LYS A 989 47.81 72.72 51.92
C LYS A 989 48.46 72.81 50.53
N ASP A 990 49.47 71.98 50.24
CA ASP A 990 50.18 71.93 48.96
C ASP A 990 49.78 70.68 48.15
N GLY A 991 48.73 69.96 48.58
CA GLY A 991 48.15 68.81 47.88
C GLY A 991 48.89 67.48 48.07
N LYS A 992 49.77 67.36 49.08
CA LYS A 992 50.58 66.14 49.30
C LYS A 992 49.97 65.27 50.40
N SER A 993 50.02 63.95 50.21
CA SER A 993 49.68 62.99 51.27
C SER A 993 50.53 63.21 52.52
N ILE A 994 49.84 63.31 53.65
CA ILE A 994 50.37 63.34 55.01
C ILE A 994 49.79 62.18 55.84
N ASN A 995 49.41 61.08 55.19
CA ASN A 995 48.97 59.87 55.87
C ASN A 995 50.10 59.23 56.69
N ASN A 996 49.82 58.84 57.93
CA ASN A 996 50.77 58.54 59.02
C ASN A 996 51.68 59.72 59.42
N GLY A 997 51.35 60.94 58.96
CA GLY A 997 52.08 62.17 59.24
C GLY A 997 51.63 62.88 60.53
N THR A 998 52.23 64.05 60.76
CA THR A 998 51.97 64.89 61.94
C THR A 998 51.29 66.20 61.54
N VAL A 999 50.19 66.54 62.20
CA VAL A 999 49.38 67.76 61.96
C VAL A 999 49.33 68.58 63.25
N GLN A 1000 49.54 69.90 63.22
CA GLN A 1000 49.49 70.73 64.43
C GLN A 1000 48.05 71.17 64.77
N ILE A 1001 47.80 71.49 66.04
CA ILE A 1001 46.53 72.12 66.44
C ILE A 1001 46.44 73.51 65.78
N GLY A 1002 45.37 73.71 65.01
CA GLY A 1002 45.09 74.93 64.26
C GLY A 1002 45.29 74.79 62.75
N ASP A 1003 46.01 73.76 62.28
CA ASP A 1003 46.24 73.50 60.85
C ASP A 1003 44.94 73.13 60.12
N LEU A 1004 44.92 73.44 58.82
CA LEU A 1004 43.92 72.92 57.88
C LEU A 1004 44.50 71.70 57.15
N VAL A 1005 43.70 70.64 57.06
CA VAL A 1005 44.00 69.44 56.25
C VAL A 1005 42.79 69.07 55.41
N THR A 1006 43.02 68.46 54.25
CA THR A 1006 41.95 68.09 53.32
C THR A 1006 41.89 66.58 53.15
N TYR A 1007 40.80 65.96 53.58
CA TYR A 1007 40.51 64.56 53.25
C TYR A 1007 40.06 64.46 51.80
N LYS A 1008 40.85 63.76 50.97
CA LYS A 1008 40.43 63.37 49.63
C LYS A 1008 39.64 62.07 49.71
N LEU A 1009 38.42 62.09 49.17
CA LEU A 1009 37.53 60.94 49.01
C LEU A 1009 37.54 60.56 47.53
N GLU A 1010 38.39 59.60 47.16
CA GLU A 1010 38.60 59.22 45.77
C GLU A 1010 37.50 58.27 45.28
N GLY A 1011 36.54 58.80 44.52
CA GLY A 1011 35.35 58.05 44.12
C GLY A 1011 35.65 56.96 43.09
N TRP A 1012 34.85 55.90 43.08
CA TRP A 1012 34.97 54.83 42.10
C TRP A 1012 34.56 55.34 40.71
N VAL A 1013 35.26 54.92 39.67
CA VAL A 1013 34.89 55.23 38.28
C VAL A 1013 33.90 54.18 37.80
N ILE A 1014 32.64 54.58 37.67
CA ILE A 1014 31.63 53.84 36.94
C ILE A 1014 32.08 53.75 35.47
N PRO A 1015 32.20 52.54 34.90
CA PRO A 1015 32.64 52.37 33.52
C PRO A 1015 31.58 52.81 32.50
N ALA A 1016 32.08 53.08 31.28
CA ALA A 1016 31.29 53.04 30.06
C ALA A 1016 30.94 51.58 29.69
N GLY A 1017 29.85 51.36 28.95
CA GLY A 1017 29.40 50.01 28.59
C GLY A 1017 28.80 49.25 29.79
N ARG A 1018 27.93 49.93 30.55
CA ARG A 1018 27.24 49.36 31.72
C ARG A 1018 25.77 49.04 31.43
N GLY A 1019 25.27 47.95 32.00
CA GLY A 1019 23.88 47.51 31.91
C GLY A 1019 22.90 48.23 32.85
N TYR A 1020 23.27 49.38 33.42
CA TYR A 1020 22.48 50.08 34.43
C TYR A 1020 22.56 51.59 34.33
N ASP A 1021 21.44 52.24 34.66
CA ASP A 1021 21.37 53.69 34.81
C ASP A 1021 21.93 54.08 36.20
N ILE A 1022 22.51 55.28 36.32
CA ILE A 1022 23.04 55.77 37.59
C ILE A 1022 21.89 56.42 38.37
N LYS A 1023 21.49 55.80 39.48
CA LYS A 1023 20.37 56.21 40.35
C LYS A 1023 20.89 56.76 41.70
N GLU A 1024 22.07 56.33 42.15
CA GLU A 1024 22.78 56.91 43.30
C GLU A 1024 24.29 56.96 43.08
N TYR A 1025 24.90 58.11 43.40
CA TYR A 1025 26.33 58.25 43.69
C TYR A 1025 26.47 59.20 44.88
N ARG A 1026 26.97 58.69 46.02
CA ARG A 1026 26.92 59.39 47.31
C ARG A 1026 28.08 59.03 48.24
N TYR A 1027 28.68 60.02 48.86
CA TYR A 1027 29.72 59.84 49.88
C TYR A 1027 29.11 59.98 51.27
N VAL A 1028 29.52 59.12 52.20
CA VAL A 1028 29.24 59.21 53.63
C VAL A 1028 30.56 59.11 54.39
N ASP A 1029 30.86 60.11 55.22
CA ASP A 1029 32.10 60.25 55.97
C ASP A 1029 31.76 60.53 57.44
N LEU A 1030 32.47 59.90 58.38
CA LEU A 1030 32.25 60.07 59.81
C LEU A 1030 33.48 60.71 60.44
N LEU A 1031 33.57 62.03 60.29
CA LEU A 1031 34.68 62.82 60.81
C LEU A 1031 34.80 62.64 62.33
N GLN A 1032 36.05 62.51 62.80
CA GLN A 1032 36.39 62.52 64.23
C GLN A 1032 36.22 63.95 64.79
N HIS A 1033 34.97 64.41 64.90
CA HIS A 1033 34.59 65.80 65.22
C HIS A 1033 35.08 66.34 66.57
N SER A 1034 35.59 65.47 67.43
CA SER A 1034 36.32 65.84 68.66
C SER A 1034 37.72 66.39 68.38
N HIS A 1035 38.26 66.15 67.18
CA HIS A 1035 39.60 66.53 66.73
C HIS A 1035 39.59 67.32 65.41
N ASP A 1036 38.60 67.13 64.54
CA ASP A 1036 38.49 67.78 63.23
C ASP A 1036 37.19 68.58 63.09
N ASP A 1037 37.31 69.90 62.99
CA ASP A 1037 36.22 70.84 62.77
C ASP A 1037 36.00 71.06 61.26
N TYR A 1038 34.82 70.71 60.74
CA TYR A 1038 34.50 70.83 59.30
C TYR A 1038 34.46 72.29 58.84
N GLN A 1039 35.22 72.62 57.78
CA GLN A 1039 35.28 73.98 57.23
C GLN A 1039 34.55 74.09 55.89
N SER A 1040 34.84 73.20 54.95
CA SER A 1040 34.31 73.27 53.58
C SER A 1040 34.39 71.92 52.84
N PHE A 1041 33.63 71.84 51.75
CA PHE A 1041 33.67 70.73 50.80
C PHE A 1041 33.74 71.26 49.37
N ALA A 1042 34.47 70.55 48.51
CA ALA A 1042 34.47 70.70 47.05
C ALA A 1042 34.39 69.31 46.40
N ILE A 1043 33.91 69.24 45.16
CA ILE A 1043 33.84 67.98 44.41
C ILE A 1043 34.12 68.21 42.93
N GLU A 1044 35.03 67.42 42.37
CA GLU A 1044 35.55 67.57 41.01
C GLU A 1044 35.24 66.32 40.18
N ALA A 1045 35.04 66.49 38.87
CA ALA A 1045 34.93 65.37 37.95
C ALA A 1045 36.25 64.58 37.88
N LYS A 1046 36.19 63.25 38.02
CA LYS A 1046 37.38 62.37 38.01
C LYS A 1046 37.81 61.93 36.61
N VAL A 1047 36.88 62.00 35.67
CA VAL A 1047 36.97 61.60 34.26
C VAL A 1047 36.23 62.60 33.37
N ASP A 1048 36.55 62.63 32.09
CA ASP A 1048 35.79 63.39 31.08
C ASP A 1048 34.50 62.63 30.70
N PHE A 1049 33.38 63.34 30.53
CA PHE A 1049 32.11 62.79 30.03
C PHE A 1049 31.24 63.85 29.35
N THR A 1050 30.31 63.42 28.49
CA THR A 1050 29.43 64.30 27.71
C THR A 1050 27.96 64.03 28.04
N LEU A 1051 27.17 65.07 28.23
CA LEU A 1051 25.72 64.98 28.46
C LEU A 1051 24.94 64.94 27.12
N PRO A 1052 23.68 64.46 27.09
CA PRO A 1052 22.88 64.32 25.87
C PRO A 1052 22.57 65.63 25.11
N ASP A 1053 22.76 66.79 25.75
CA ASP A 1053 22.64 68.12 25.12
C ASP A 1053 23.93 68.57 24.41
N GLY A 1054 25.02 67.79 24.51
CA GLY A 1054 26.35 68.11 24.00
C GLY A 1054 27.27 68.81 25.01
N THR A 1055 26.83 69.03 26.26
CA THR A 1055 27.67 69.60 27.32
C THR A 1055 28.79 68.64 27.69
N VAL A 1056 30.05 69.02 27.43
CA VAL A 1056 31.24 68.27 27.82
C VAL A 1056 31.71 68.75 29.20
N ILE A 1057 31.75 67.82 30.17
CA ILE A 1057 32.37 68.01 31.48
C ILE A 1057 33.73 67.32 31.46
N LYS A 1058 34.77 68.02 31.92
CA LYS A 1058 36.15 67.53 31.93
C LYS A 1058 36.61 67.17 33.33
N LYS A 1059 37.59 66.28 33.41
CA LYS A 1059 38.32 65.97 34.62
C LYS A 1059 38.87 67.25 35.28
N GLY A 1060 38.50 67.48 36.53
CA GLY A 1060 38.84 68.68 37.30
C GLY A 1060 37.78 69.78 37.28
N ASP A 1061 36.70 69.67 36.50
CA ASP A 1061 35.59 70.62 36.55
C ASP A 1061 34.77 70.45 37.84
N ASP A 1062 34.33 71.57 38.43
CA ASP A 1062 33.51 71.58 39.66
C ASP A 1062 32.11 70.99 39.42
N LEU A 1063 31.76 70.01 40.24
CA LEU A 1063 30.47 69.32 40.23
C LEU A 1063 29.53 69.74 41.38
N SER A 1064 29.95 70.67 42.25
CA SER A 1064 29.22 71.03 43.48
C SER A 1064 27.76 71.41 43.23
N SER A 1065 27.47 72.09 42.12
CA SER A 1065 26.10 72.49 41.72
C SER A 1065 25.15 71.31 41.49
N TYR A 1066 25.67 70.14 41.12
CA TYR A 1066 24.92 68.91 40.89
C TYR A 1066 24.74 68.06 42.16
N THR A 1067 25.28 68.50 43.30
CA THR A 1067 25.22 67.79 44.59
C THR A 1067 24.34 68.48 45.64
N GLU A 1068 24.06 67.73 46.71
CA GLU A 1068 23.42 68.18 47.94
C GLU A 1068 24.24 67.68 49.13
N ILE A 1069 24.58 68.58 50.06
CA ILE A 1069 25.54 68.35 51.15
C ILE A 1069 24.82 68.48 52.50
N VAL A 1070 25.06 67.55 53.41
CA VAL A 1070 24.56 67.54 54.79
C VAL A 1070 25.70 67.24 55.75
N TYR A 1071 25.92 68.11 56.74
CA TYR A 1071 26.86 67.87 57.83
C TYR A 1071 26.17 68.01 59.20
N ASN A 1072 26.35 67.01 60.06
CA ASN A 1072 25.83 67.01 61.43
C ASN A 1072 26.97 67.13 62.45
N ALA A 1073 27.23 68.37 62.86
CA ALA A 1073 28.27 68.74 63.83
C ALA A 1073 28.15 68.07 65.22
N GLN A 1074 27.00 67.50 65.59
CA GLN A 1074 26.86 66.74 66.85
C GLN A 1074 27.36 65.30 66.76
N THR A 1075 27.61 64.81 65.53
CA THR A 1075 28.01 63.41 65.26
C THR A 1075 29.29 63.30 64.44
N GLY A 1076 29.68 64.38 63.75
CA GLY A 1076 30.75 64.36 62.74
C GLY A 1076 30.34 63.77 61.40
N LYS A 1077 29.10 63.28 61.25
CA LYS A 1077 28.64 62.70 59.98
C LYS A 1077 28.52 63.78 58.91
N PHE A 1078 29.31 63.63 57.86
CA PHE A 1078 29.19 64.33 56.59
C PHE A 1078 28.57 63.38 55.55
N GLU A 1079 27.71 63.92 54.68
CA GLU A 1079 27.09 63.19 53.58
C GLU A 1079 26.93 64.13 52.38
N THR A 1080 27.27 63.67 51.18
CA THR A 1080 27.00 64.40 49.94
C THR A 1080 26.52 63.46 48.84
N ARG A 1081 25.43 63.84 48.18
CA ARG A 1081 24.70 63.03 47.19
C ARG A 1081 24.60 63.81 45.88
N PHE A 1082 24.86 63.16 44.75
CA PHE A 1082 24.50 63.70 43.44
C PHE A 1082 22.99 63.63 43.21
N LYS A 1083 22.44 64.69 42.61
CA LYS A 1083 21.01 64.78 42.28
C LYS A 1083 20.64 63.74 41.22
N GLU A 1084 19.59 62.97 41.48
CA GLU A 1084 19.13 61.90 40.59
C GLU A 1084 18.84 62.40 39.17
N ALA A 1085 18.23 63.59 39.04
CA ALA A 1085 17.97 64.23 37.75
C ALA A 1085 19.23 64.67 36.96
N PHE A 1086 20.41 64.72 37.60
CA PHE A 1086 21.70 64.87 36.91
C PHE A 1086 22.28 63.51 36.54
N LEU A 1087 22.28 62.55 37.48
CA LEU A 1087 22.78 61.19 37.24
C LEU A 1087 22.04 60.48 36.09
N ALA A 1088 20.73 60.69 35.98
CA ALA A 1088 19.87 60.16 34.93
C ALA A 1088 20.16 60.73 33.52
N GLN A 1089 20.94 61.81 33.40
CA GLN A 1089 21.41 62.33 32.10
C GLN A 1089 22.69 61.60 31.63
N ILE A 1090 23.40 60.89 32.51
CA ILE A 1090 24.67 60.23 32.19
C ILE A 1090 24.39 58.89 31.53
N THR A 1091 24.49 58.85 30.20
CA THR A 1091 24.20 57.68 29.37
C THR A 1091 25.20 56.54 29.57
N ARG A 1092 24.79 55.31 29.24
CA ARG A 1092 25.54 54.07 29.56
C ARG A 1092 26.90 53.94 28.86
N ASP A 1093 27.09 54.64 27.75
CA ASP A 1093 28.34 54.78 27.00
C ASP A 1093 29.35 55.76 27.63
N GLN A 1094 28.92 56.61 28.56
CA GLN A 1094 29.77 57.59 29.23
C GLN A 1094 30.24 57.05 30.58
N ALA A 1095 31.55 57.07 30.85
CA ALA A 1095 32.09 56.77 32.18
C ALA A 1095 31.74 57.91 33.17
N PHE A 1096 31.68 57.62 34.46
CA PHE A 1096 31.43 58.65 35.49
C PHE A 1096 32.19 58.38 36.78
N GLY A 1097 32.71 59.44 37.39
CA GLY A 1097 33.25 59.40 38.74
C GLY A 1097 33.60 60.80 39.19
N ALA A 1098 33.70 60.99 40.50
CA ALA A 1098 34.11 62.25 41.11
C ALA A 1098 35.16 62.02 42.20
N ASP A 1099 35.89 63.07 42.54
CA ASP A 1099 36.74 63.12 43.73
C ASP A 1099 36.20 64.21 44.66
N GLY A 1100 35.89 63.84 45.90
CA GLY A 1100 35.41 64.76 46.93
C GLY A 1100 36.55 65.23 47.85
N TYR A 1101 36.48 66.47 48.33
CA TYR A 1101 37.51 67.07 49.16
C TYR A 1101 36.90 67.75 50.38
N ILE A 1102 36.98 67.11 51.55
CA ILE A 1102 36.53 67.70 52.82
C ILE A 1102 37.71 68.40 53.50
N THR A 1103 37.66 69.72 53.62
CA THR A 1103 38.66 70.47 54.40
C THR A 1103 38.19 70.61 55.84
N VAL A 1104 39.05 70.19 56.77
CA VAL A 1104 38.83 70.27 58.21
C VAL A 1104 39.94 71.07 58.88
N LYS A 1105 39.67 71.56 60.09
CA LYS A 1105 40.64 72.19 60.97
C LYS A 1105 40.93 71.30 62.17
N ARG A 1106 42.21 71.03 62.44
CA ARG A 1106 42.63 70.23 63.59
C ARG A 1106 42.47 71.04 64.88
N ILE A 1107 41.60 70.60 65.79
CA ILE A 1107 41.24 71.31 67.03
C ILE A 1107 41.72 70.64 68.33
N ALA A 1108 42.17 69.37 68.29
CA ALA A 1108 42.66 68.65 69.46
C ALA A 1108 43.92 67.80 69.17
N SER A 1109 44.69 67.49 70.21
CA SER A 1109 45.83 66.56 70.18
C SER A 1109 45.40 65.12 70.40
N GLY A 1110 45.98 64.20 69.62
CA GLY A 1110 45.66 62.78 69.63
C GLY A 1110 45.89 62.14 68.25
N GLU A 1111 45.66 60.83 68.17
CA GLU A 1111 45.53 60.13 66.91
C GLU A 1111 44.16 60.43 66.29
N VAL A 1112 44.15 60.70 64.98
CA VAL A 1112 42.94 60.93 64.20
C VAL A 1112 42.89 59.96 63.04
N VAL A 1113 41.94 59.03 63.12
CA VAL A 1113 41.71 57.97 62.12
C VAL A 1113 40.44 58.31 61.35
N ASN A 1114 40.49 58.19 60.02
CA ASN A 1114 39.34 58.49 59.18
C ASN A 1114 39.18 57.49 58.01
N GLU A 1115 37.94 57.15 57.67
CA GLU A 1115 37.51 56.32 56.52
C GLU A 1115 36.18 56.86 55.97
N TYR A 1116 35.77 56.46 54.78
CA TYR A 1116 34.45 56.84 54.24
C TYR A 1116 33.81 55.69 53.46
N THR A 1117 32.51 55.80 53.20
CA THR A 1117 31.77 54.88 52.33
C THR A 1117 31.21 55.64 51.12
N LEU A 1118 31.57 55.20 49.91
CA LEU A 1118 30.84 55.56 48.70
C LEU A 1118 29.64 54.61 48.56
N TYR A 1119 28.50 55.14 48.16
CA TYR A 1119 27.33 54.37 47.74
C TYR A 1119 27.11 54.57 46.24
N VAL A 1120 27.05 53.47 45.49
CA VAL A 1120 26.78 53.45 44.05
C VAL A 1120 25.58 52.55 43.79
N ASN A 1121 24.43 53.12 43.41
CA ASN A 1121 23.14 52.42 43.29
C ASN A 1121 22.86 51.48 44.50
N GLY A 1122 23.07 51.96 45.73
CA GLY A 1122 22.89 51.17 46.95
C GLY A 1122 24.05 50.25 47.36
N ASN A 1123 25.05 50.01 46.50
CA ASN A 1123 26.25 49.22 46.86
C ASN A 1123 27.19 50.06 47.75
N PRO A 1124 27.49 49.65 48.99
CA PRO A 1124 28.45 50.34 49.85
C PRO A 1124 29.89 49.92 49.52
N VAL A 1125 30.77 50.90 49.30
CA VAL A 1125 32.20 50.71 49.02
C VAL A 1125 33.00 51.48 50.06
N ILE A 1126 33.70 50.77 50.95
CA ILE A 1126 34.42 51.38 52.07
C ILE A 1126 35.87 51.65 51.66
N SER A 1127 36.38 52.83 52.02
CA SER A 1127 37.76 53.24 51.72
C SER A 1127 38.79 52.55 52.62
N ASN A 1128 40.07 52.66 52.26
CA ASN A 1128 41.13 52.50 53.25
C ASN A 1128 40.98 53.53 54.39
N LYS A 1129 41.58 53.23 55.54
CA LYS A 1129 41.78 54.19 56.62
C LYS A 1129 42.96 55.11 56.29
N VAL A 1130 42.89 56.34 56.77
CA VAL A 1130 44.01 57.27 56.89
C VAL A 1130 44.19 57.65 58.36
N VAL A 1131 45.43 57.90 58.75
CA VAL A 1131 45.79 58.22 60.14
C VAL A 1131 46.66 59.47 60.14
N THR A 1132 46.41 60.39 61.08
CA THR A 1132 47.32 61.50 61.39
C THR A 1132 47.48 61.61 62.89
N ASN A 1133 48.66 62.00 63.38
CA ASN A 1133 48.87 62.26 64.79
C ASN A 1133 49.03 63.77 65.04
N THR A 1134 48.39 64.28 66.08
CA THR A 1134 48.57 65.68 66.52
C THR A 1134 49.23 65.72 67.89
N PRO A 1135 50.45 66.29 68.01
CA PRO A 1135 51.20 66.28 69.27
C PRO A 1135 50.45 67.02 70.39
N GLU A 1136 50.68 66.61 71.64
CA GLU A 1136 50.31 67.45 72.78
C GLU A 1136 51.05 68.81 72.69
N PRO A 1137 50.38 69.94 72.96
CA PRO A 1137 51.04 71.24 72.98
C PRO A 1137 52.14 71.28 74.06
N PRO A 1138 53.34 71.82 73.76
CA PRO A 1138 54.48 71.72 74.65
C PRO A 1138 54.22 72.40 76.01
N LYS A 1139 54.36 71.64 77.09
CA LYS A 1139 54.28 72.18 78.47
C LYS A 1139 55.35 73.26 78.67
N PRO A 1140 55.00 74.43 79.25
CA PRO A 1140 55.96 75.52 79.42
C PRO A 1140 57.07 75.16 80.42
N GLU A 1141 58.33 75.28 80.01
CA GLU A 1141 59.49 75.05 80.88
C GLU A 1141 59.79 76.24 81.79
N THR A 1142 60.02 75.97 83.08
CA THR A 1142 60.68 76.90 84.02
C THR A 1142 62.18 76.57 84.15
N PRO A 1143 63.05 77.57 84.39
CA PRO A 1143 64.49 77.46 84.12
C PRO A 1143 65.28 76.53 85.07
N LYS A 1144 66.41 76.05 84.55
CA LYS A 1144 67.19 74.90 85.04
C LYS A 1144 68.66 75.29 85.37
N PRO A 1145 69.22 74.85 86.51
CA PRO A 1145 70.68 74.82 86.71
C PRO A 1145 71.33 73.44 86.47
N GLN A 1146 72.65 73.45 86.30
CA GLN A 1146 73.57 72.30 86.11
C GLN A 1146 73.60 71.38 87.37
N ALA A 1147 73.85 70.05 87.31
CA ALA A 1147 74.96 69.27 86.72
C ALA A 1147 76.34 69.53 87.40
N PRO A 1148 77.31 68.57 87.47
CA PRO A 1148 77.37 67.26 86.80
C PRO A 1148 77.86 66.04 87.66
N ALA A 1149 77.96 64.87 87.00
CA ALA A 1149 78.94 63.78 87.19
C ALA A 1149 79.05 62.97 88.51
N LYS A 1150 78.67 61.67 88.44
CA LYS A 1150 79.57 60.55 88.80
C LYS A 1150 79.15 59.22 88.15
N VAL A 1151 80.07 58.25 88.13
CA VAL A 1151 79.93 56.88 87.59
C VAL A 1151 80.35 55.89 88.69
N GLU A 1152 79.67 54.74 88.83
CA GLU A 1152 80.26 53.37 89.02
C GLU A 1152 79.23 52.28 89.44
N LYS A 1153 79.37 51.09 88.80
CA LYS A 1153 79.13 49.71 89.34
C LYS A 1153 77.68 49.26 89.71
N ALA A 1154 77.29 47.97 89.60
CA ALA A 1154 78.02 46.75 89.17
C ALA A 1154 77.11 45.58 88.67
N GLN A 1155 77.73 44.62 87.95
CA GLN A 1155 77.38 43.19 87.70
C GLN A 1155 76.12 42.83 86.85
N LEU A 1156 76.18 42.28 85.62
CA LEU A 1156 76.75 41.00 85.10
C LEU A 1156 75.95 39.72 85.46
N PRO A 1157 75.86 38.66 84.60
CA PRO A 1157 76.20 38.54 83.16
C PRO A 1157 75.30 37.60 82.27
N ASN A 1158 75.71 37.43 80.98
CA ASN A 1158 75.52 36.25 80.07
C ASN A 1158 74.19 36.08 79.28
N THR A 1159 74.15 36.38 77.95
CA THR A 1159 74.46 35.55 76.73
C THR A 1159 73.33 34.62 76.25
N GLY A 1160 73.04 34.44 74.94
CA GLY A 1160 73.68 34.97 73.72
C GLY A 1160 72.98 34.48 72.42
N ASP A 1161 73.55 34.76 71.24
CA ASP A 1161 72.92 34.61 69.90
C ASP A 1161 73.14 33.27 69.14
N ALA A 1162 72.16 32.97 68.27
CA ALA A 1162 72.24 32.35 66.93
C ALA A 1162 72.72 30.88 66.66
N ALA A 1163 72.14 30.32 65.57
CA ALA A 1163 72.58 29.17 64.74
C ALA A 1163 72.50 27.73 65.35
N SER A 1164 72.17 26.66 64.60
CA SER A 1164 71.70 26.49 63.21
C SER A 1164 71.15 25.07 62.91
N TYR A 1165 70.62 24.86 61.69
CA TYR A 1165 70.41 23.58 60.97
C TYR A 1165 69.43 22.48 61.47
N SER A 1166 68.20 22.55 60.92
CA SER A 1166 67.62 21.53 60.00
C SER A 1166 66.99 20.20 60.50
N LEU A 1167 66.25 19.58 59.57
CA LEU A 1167 65.68 18.22 59.52
C LEU A 1167 64.42 17.85 60.36
N SER A 1168 63.30 17.75 59.63
CA SER A 1168 62.56 16.49 59.36
C SER A 1168 61.62 15.82 60.39
N VAL A 1169 60.38 15.62 59.89
CA VAL A 1169 59.57 14.38 59.93
C VAL A 1169 58.78 14.03 61.21
N ALA A 1170 57.44 14.14 61.06
CA ALA A 1170 56.33 13.30 61.54
C ALA A 1170 56.25 12.79 63.00
N GLY A 1171 55.03 12.79 63.57
CA GLY A 1171 54.76 11.95 64.76
C GLY A 1171 53.58 12.33 65.68
N VAL A 1172 52.34 12.29 65.18
CA VAL A 1172 51.23 11.43 65.68
C VAL A 1172 51.02 11.28 67.22
N VAL A 1173 49.74 11.39 67.67
CA VAL A 1173 49.13 10.87 68.95
C VAL A 1173 49.45 11.64 70.27
N THR A 1174 48.54 11.92 71.23
CA THR A 1174 47.05 11.90 71.38
C THR A 1174 46.57 12.60 72.68
N LEU A 1175 45.33 13.14 72.69
CA LEU A 1175 44.34 13.13 73.82
C LEU A 1175 44.71 13.85 75.16
N PHE A 1176 43.81 14.14 76.12
CA PHE A 1176 42.46 13.63 76.45
C PHE A 1176 41.59 14.63 77.27
N ALA A 1177 40.25 14.53 77.17
CA ALA A 1177 39.23 14.77 78.23
C ALA A 1177 39.02 16.22 78.77
N SER A 1178 37.86 16.64 79.30
CA SER A 1178 36.44 16.15 79.38
C SER A 1178 35.56 17.34 79.89
N LEU A 1179 34.21 17.36 80.01
CA LEU A 1179 33.07 16.41 79.98
C LEU A 1179 32.00 16.93 78.97
N VAL A 1180 31.13 16.18 78.27
CA VAL A 1180 30.34 14.93 78.45
C VAL A 1180 28.84 15.17 78.78
N GLY A 1181 27.97 14.70 77.88
CA GLY A 1181 26.52 14.55 78.00
C GLY A 1181 26.01 13.40 77.09
N PHE A 1182 24.88 12.76 77.44
CA PHE A 1182 24.44 11.44 76.90
C PHE A 1182 22.92 11.46 76.57
N ARG A 1183 22.31 10.62 75.71
CA ARG A 1183 22.67 9.45 74.85
C ARG A 1183 21.47 9.23 73.87
N LYS A 1184 21.47 8.43 72.78
CA LYS A 1184 22.39 7.49 72.09
C LYS A 1184 21.96 7.40 70.60
N ARG A 1185 22.90 7.06 69.69
CA ARG A 1185 22.68 6.64 68.28
C ARG A 1185 21.52 5.65 68.04
N LYS A 1186 20.87 5.76 66.87
CA LYS A 1186 21.21 4.92 65.70
C LYS A 1186 20.88 5.66 64.38
N ASP A 1187 21.79 5.60 63.41
CA ASP A 1187 21.59 5.19 62.00
C ASP A 1187 22.84 5.54 61.17
N GLU A 1188 22.99 4.87 60.03
CA GLU A 1188 24.03 5.05 59.00
C GLU A 1188 23.25 5.05 57.67
N ASN A 1189 23.25 6.17 56.95
CA ASN A 1189 24.06 6.44 55.75
C ASN A 1189 23.79 5.42 54.62
N ASN A 1190 23.18 5.85 53.51
CA ASN A 1190 23.80 6.64 52.41
C ASN A 1190 24.82 5.79 51.65
#